data_AF-A0A1G5HK24-F1
#
_entry.id   AF-A0A1G5HK24-F1
#
_cell.length_a   1.000
_cell.length_b   1.000
_cell.length_c   1.000
_cell.angle_alpha   90.00
_cell.angle_beta   90.00
_cell.angle_gamma   90.00
#
_symmetry.space_group_name_H-M   'P 1'
#
loop_
_entity.id
_entity.type
_entity.pdbx_description
1 polymer ?
#
loop_
_entity_poly.entity_id
_entity_poly.type
_entity_poly.pdbx_seq_one_letter_code
_entity_poly.pdbx_strand_id
1 'polypeptide(L)'
;MATARLPAAPGRVAALLGGLLALLLAPPAPAAEPFPADYPVEEVLPEGGRSLGELEGEPPAAPVYRGQREGRGEGGGGKVVGYVFVTDQVVHIPAYSGKPVNMLVGMDTEGTITGAKVLHHEEPILKIGIPEHTLFDFAEQFAGIHATDHPQVGGGGDESVDLDGISGATVTVMAVNDTVMAAAREVARSRDIIAGRAVAEREPATIKTDRFAEKSWEELLGEGSIRRLHLTAGEVSKRFEEADVAEAWSGSELADLTGEDPFIELYYTYLNAPTVGRNLLGDSRYQRVMDGLAEGEHALLFMGTGPYSFKGSGYVRGGIFDRIRVEQGLDTITFQDLDHDRIRDIAPEGHPDFTEVGIFTIRKKFGFDPGSAWDLILRVGRSVSPTEREFVNFTARYQLPGEYYEAAEQPAAQAAGPMSTWKRVWLDKPVQIGILVAALTLLTAIMVFQEWLAKRPRVLFYVRRGFLLFTLLWIGWYALAQLSVVNVLTFVNALFGDFSWSTFLMDPLVFILWTFVAVSLLLWGRGVFCGWLCPFGALQDYANYIGRYILRLPQIHFPFKVHERLWAIKYVILLVLFGISLQSMSAAEKYAEVEPFKTAITMHFFREWGFVLYAGVLVVASAFQHKFYCRYLCPLGAALAIPARIRLFDWLKRHKECGTPCQICANECEVQAIHPEGHINPNECHFCLDCQSTYWNEYKCPPMVQRRKRRERGPKAREKAKEMEEALGYPASGEEYRVKPVDD
;
A
#
# COMPACT_ATOMS: atom_id res chain seq x y z
N MET A 1 -1.63 -83.85 -62.48
CA MET A 1 -0.81 -82.62 -62.53
C MET A 1 -1.68 -81.44 -62.13
N ALA A 2 -1.13 -80.56 -61.28
CA ALA A 2 -1.53 -79.19 -60.94
C ALA A 2 -2.76 -78.93 -60.05
N THR A 3 -2.49 -78.34 -58.89
CA THR A 3 -3.39 -77.71 -57.90
C THR A 3 -3.00 -76.22 -57.75
N ALA A 4 -3.96 -75.28 -57.64
CA ALA A 4 -3.79 -73.85 -57.26
C ALA A 4 -5.17 -73.21 -56.92
N ARG A 5 -5.45 -72.71 -55.68
CA ARG A 5 -5.17 -71.41 -54.99
C ARG A 5 -6.01 -70.19 -55.40
N LEU A 6 -6.68 -69.53 -54.43
CA LEU A 6 -6.88 -68.06 -54.21
C LEU A 6 -7.80 -67.79 -52.96
N PRO A 7 -7.83 -66.58 -52.33
CA PRO A 7 -7.38 -66.37 -50.95
C PRO A 7 -8.44 -65.90 -49.93
N ALA A 8 -8.03 -65.90 -48.65
CA ALA A 8 -8.80 -65.60 -47.43
C ALA A 8 -8.41 -64.25 -46.79
N ALA A 9 -9.34 -63.60 -46.07
CA ALA A 9 -9.06 -62.75 -44.89
C ALA A 9 -10.34 -62.38 -44.11
N PRO A 10 -10.46 -62.74 -42.82
CA PRO A 10 -11.43 -62.21 -41.86
C PRO A 10 -10.77 -61.18 -40.90
N GLY A 11 -11.51 -60.20 -40.40
CA GLY A 11 -11.02 -59.30 -39.32
C GLY A 11 -11.71 -57.95 -39.17
N ARG A 12 -12.35 -57.43 -40.22
CA ARG A 12 -12.89 -56.04 -40.18
C ARG A 12 -14.30 -55.91 -39.61
N VAL A 13 -15.14 -56.93 -39.73
CA VAL A 13 -16.56 -56.81 -39.33
C VAL A 13 -16.75 -56.93 -37.81
N ALA A 14 -15.99 -57.79 -37.14
CA ALA A 14 -16.02 -57.90 -35.67
C ALA A 14 -15.43 -56.64 -34.98
N ALA A 15 -14.40 -56.03 -35.57
CA ALA A 15 -13.81 -54.78 -35.08
C ALA A 15 -14.75 -53.57 -35.28
N LEU A 16 -15.52 -53.54 -36.37
CA LEU A 16 -16.51 -52.48 -36.63
C LEU A 16 -17.70 -52.53 -35.66
N LEU A 17 -18.18 -53.73 -35.31
CA LEU A 17 -19.25 -53.90 -34.32
C LEU A 17 -18.77 -53.59 -32.89
N GLY A 18 -17.55 -53.96 -32.53
CA GLY A 18 -16.94 -53.59 -31.25
C GLY A 18 -16.66 -52.08 -31.13
N GLY A 19 -16.23 -51.44 -32.22
CA GLY A 19 -16.00 -50.00 -32.27
C GLY A 19 -17.29 -49.17 -32.17
N LEU A 20 -18.39 -49.62 -32.77
CA LEU A 20 -19.69 -48.96 -32.63
C LEU A 20 -20.25 -49.05 -31.21
N LEU A 21 -20.04 -50.19 -30.53
CA LEU A 21 -20.46 -50.37 -29.14
C LEU A 21 -19.60 -49.53 -28.17
N ALA A 22 -18.30 -49.38 -28.45
CA ALA A 22 -17.40 -48.50 -27.70
C ALA A 22 -17.69 -47.01 -27.92
N LEU A 23 -18.16 -46.59 -29.10
CA LEU A 23 -18.61 -45.21 -29.35
C LEU A 23 -19.94 -44.88 -28.66
N LEU A 24 -20.80 -45.87 -28.42
CA LEU A 24 -22.06 -45.70 -27.71
C LEU A 24 -21.90 -45.73 -26.17
N LEU A 25 -20.75 -46.23 -25.68
CA LEU A 25 -20.41 -46.33 -24.26
C LEU A 25 -19.32 -45.33 -23.82
N ALA A 26 -18.77 -44.54 -24.74
CA ALA A 26 -17.86 -43.46 -24.39
C ALA A 26 -18.66 -42.38 -23.63
N PRO A 27 -18.30 -42.02 -22.39
CA PRO A 27 -18.90 -40.86 -21.74
C PRO A 27 -18.65 -39.65 -22.64
N PRO A 28 -19.63 -38.75 -22.84
CA PRO A 28 -19.37 -37.51 -23.55
C PRO A 28 -18.17 -36.83 -22.91
N ALA A 29 -17.21 -36.38 -23.73
CA ALA A 29 -16.21 -35.44 -23.26
C ALA A 29 -16.94 -34.31 -22.52
N PRO A 30 -16.50 -33.88 -21.32
CA PRO A 30 -17.19 -32.84 -20.59
C PRO A 30 -17.27 -31.61 -21.49
N ALA A 31 -18.47 -31.35 -22.01
CA ALA A 31 -18.76 -30.05 -22.56
C ALA A 31 -18.66 -29.10 -21.37
N ALA A 32 -17.71 -28.17 -21.41
CA ALA A 32 -17.60 -27.13 -20.39
C ALA A 32 -18.97 -26.47 -20.28
N GLU A 33 -19.59 -26.58 -19.10
CA GLU A 33 -20.90 -25.99 -18.89
C GLU A 33 -20.80 -24.48 -19.06
N PRO A 34 -21.64 -23.86 -19.91
CA PRO A 34 -21.65 -22.42 -20.03
C PRO A 34 -22.12 -21.83 -18.69
N PHE A 35 -21.44 -20.78 -18.25
CA PHE A 35 -21.84 -20.03 -17.06
C PHE A 35 -23.30 -19.56 -17.20
N PRO A 36 -24.13 -19.65 -16.15
CA PRO A 36 -25.54 -19.30 -16.24
C PRO A 36 -25.75 -17.86 -16.74
N ALA A 37 -26.58 -17.70 -17.78
CA ALA A 37 -26.82 -16.41 -18.43
C ALA A 37 -27.58 -15.40 -17.55
N ASP A 38 -28.22 -15.87 -16.49
CA ASP A 38 -29.07 -15.06 -15.59
C ASP A 38 -28.29 -14.40 -14.44
N TYR A 39 -26.98 -14.66 -14.31
CA TYR A 39 -26.17 -14.10 -13.23
C TYR A 39 -25.72 -12.65 -13.54
N PRO A 40 -25.79 -11.73 -12.55
CA PRO A 40 -25.47 -10.32 -12.74
C PRO A 40 -23.95 -10.07 -12.75
N VAL A 41 -23.26 -10.63 -13.74
CA VAL A 41 -21.80 -10.56 -13.88
C VAL A 41 -21.31 -9.11 -13.96
N GLU A 42 -22.06 -8.22 -14.59
CA GLU A 42 -21.69 -6.81 -14.73
C GLU A 42 -21.73 -6.04 -13.40
N GLU A 43 -22.45 -6.53 -12.39
CA GLU A 43 -22.53 -5.90 -11.08
C GLU A 43 -21.33 -6.26 -10.20
N VAL A 44 -20.78 -7.46 -10.36
CA VAL A 44 -19.63 -7.93 -9.57
C VAL A 44 -18.30 -7.65 -10.23
N LEU A 45 -18.24 -7.51 -11.56
CA LEU A 45 -17.02 -7.20 -12.30
C LEU A 45 -17.30 -6.22 -13.47
N PRO A 46 -17.51 -4.92 -13.17
CA PRO A 46 -17.98 -3.92 -14.14
C PRO A 46 -17.00 -3.69 -15.31
N GLU A 47 -15.71 -3.94 -15.11
CA GLU A 47 -14.65 -3.69 -16.09
C GLU A 47 -14.62 -4.66 -17.27
N GLY A 48 -15.34 -5.79 -17.19
CA GLY A 48 -15.33 -6.84 -18.20
C GLY A 48 -16.10 -6.50 -19.47
N GLY A 49 -17.26 -5.86 -19.36
CA GLY A 49 -18.25 -5.99 -20.43
C GLY A 49 -18.67 -7.45 -20.65
N ARG A 50 -19.76 -7.67 -21.38
CA ARG A 50 -20.50 -8.95 -21.48
C ARG A 50 -19.75 -10.18 -22.05
N SER A 51 -18.44 -10.12 -22.21
CA SER A 51 -17.66 -11.21 -22.79
C SER A 51 -17.11 -12.13 -21.72
N LEU A 52 -17.92 -13.12 -21.35
CA LEU A 52 -17.56 -14.19 -20.43
C LEU A 52 -16.91 -15.36 -21.18
N GLY A 53 -15.82 -15.90 -20.63
CA GLY A 53 -15.26 -17.20 -21.01
C GLY A 53 -16.10 -18.36 -20.50
N GLU A 54 -15.73 -19.58 -20.93
CA GLU A 54 -16.30 -20.80 -20.35
C GLU A 54 -15.71 -21.02 -18.94
N LEU A 55 -16.38 -21.82 -18.10
CA LEU A 55 -15.82 -22.19 -16.81
C LEU A 55 -14.55 -23.03 -17.03
N GLU A 56 -13.43 -22.56 -16.49
CA GLU A 56 -12.12 -23.18 -16.64
C GLU A 56 -11.47 -23.41 -15.27
N GLY A 57 -10.56 -24.40 -15.20
CA GLY A 57 -9.73 -24.69 -14.02
C GLY A 57 -10.41 -25.50 -12.91
N GLU A 58 -9.58 -25.93 -11.95
CA GLU A 58 -10.01 -26.48 -10.65
C GLU A 58 -9.41 -25.59 -9.55
N PRO A 59 -10.22 -24.81 -8.79
CA PRO A 59 -11.68 -24.72 -8.83
C PRO A 59 -12.21 -23.95 -10.07
N PRO A 60 -13.48 -24.17 -10.46
CA PRO A 60 -14.07 -23.58 -11.66
C PRO A 60 -14.25 -22.06 -11.53
N ALA A 61 -13.68 -21.30 -12.45
CA ALA A 61 -13.88 -19.86 -12.57
C ALA A 61 -13.90 -19.41 -14.04
N ALA A 62 -14.81 -18.49 -14.37
CA ALA A 62 -14.96 -17.97 -15.72
C ALA A 62 -14.07 -16.72 -15.89
N PRO A 63 -13.13 -16.70 -16.86
CA PRO A 63 -12.37 -15.51 -17.18
C PRO A 63 -13.29 -14.49 -17.86
N VAL A 64 -13.18 -13.23 -17.45
CA VAL A 64 -13.92 -12.12 -18.07
C VAL A 64 -12.94 -11.33 -18.93
N TYR A 65 -13.32 -11.05 -20.16
CA TYR A 65 -12.46 -10.39 -21.15
C TYR A 65 -12.93 -8.99 -21.44
N ARG A 66 -12.00 -8.05 -21.59
CA ARG A 66 -12.33 -6.69 -22.05
C ARG A 66 -12.74 -6.72 -23.53
N GLY A 67 -14.03 -6.52 -23.82
CA GLY A 67 -14.58 -6.40 -25.18
C GLY A 67 -15.22 -7.68 -25.74
N GLN A 68 -16.00 -7.58 -26.83
CA GLN A 68 -16.81 -8.69 -27.36
C GLN A 68 -15.95 -9.80 -28.00
N ARG A 69 -16.12 -11.06 -27.58
CA ARG A 69 -15.53 -12.24 -28.25
C ARG A 69 -16.16 -12.44 -29.62
N GLU A 70 -15.50 -12.00 -30.69
CA GLU A 70 -15.86 -12.36 -32.06
C GLU A 70 -15.42 -13.80 -32.37
N GLY A 71 -16.37 -14.73 -32.38
CA GLY A 71 -16.23 -16.01 -33.08
C GLY A 71 -15.95 -17.24 -32.21
N ARG A 72 -16.69 -18.31 -32.51
CA ARG A 72 -16.53 -19.67 -31.99
C ARG A 72 -15.43 -20.37 -32.80
N GLY A 73 -14.17 -20.13 -32.45
CA GLY A 73 -13.01 -20.78 -33.06
C GLY A 73 -11.75 -20.60 -32.20
N GLU A 74 -10.96 -21.66 -32.06
CA GLU A 74 -9.68 -21.67 -31.37
C GLU A 74 -8.75 -20.58 -31.96
N GLY A 75 -8.43 -19.55 -31.18
CA GLY A 75 -7.40 -18.56 -31.54
C GLY A 75 -7.71 -17.06 -31.38
N GLY A 76 -8.78 -16.63 -30.70
CA GLY A 76 -9.08 -15.20 -30.46
C GLY A 76 -8.83 -14.74 -29.02
N GLY A 77 -7.61 -14.31 -28.69
CA GLY A 77 -7.21 -13.91 -27.32
C GLY A 77 -7.60 -12.47 -26.96
N GLY A 78 -8.70 -12.30 -26.20
CA GLY A 78 -8.95 -11.08 -25.43
C GLY A 78 -8.09 -11.04 -24.16
N LYS A 79 -7.77 -9.84 -23.66
CA LYS A 79 -7.07 -9.70 -22.35
C LYS A 79 -8.07 -9.98 -21.23
N VAL A 80 -7.77 -10.96 -20.38
CA VAL A 80 -8.51 -11.25 -19.14
C VAL A 80 -8.40 -10.03 -18.21
N VAL A 81 -9.53 -9.53 -17.74
CA VAL A 81 -9.60 -8.42 -16.77
C VAL A 81 -9.91 -8.89 -15.35
N GLY A 82 -10.38 -10.12 -15.21
CA GLY A 82 -10.69 -10.73 -13.93
C GLY A 82 -11.37 -12.07 -14.10
N TYR A 83 -11.75 -12.66 -12.98
CA TYR A 83 -12.40 -13.94 -12.87
C TYR A 83 -13.71 -13.78 -12.11
N VAL A 84 -14.72 -14.51 -12.56
CA VAL A 84 -16.02 -14.57 -11.89
C VAL A 84 -16.30 -16.02 -11.55
N PHE A 85 -16.71 -16.27 -10.32
CA PHE A 85 -16.94 -17.61 -9.80
C PHE A 85 -18.11 -17.61 -8.83
N VAL A 86 -18.71 -18.78 -8.67
CA VAL A 86 -19.78 -19.02 -7.69
C VAL A 86 -19.16 -19.72 -6.50
N THR A 87 -19.34 -19.16 -5.31
CA THR A 87 -18.68 -19.65 -4.10
C THR A 87 -18.91 -21.13 -3.84
N ASP A 88 -20.14 -21.62 -4.02
CA ASP A 88 -20.52 -23.03 -3.80
C ASP A 88 -19.84 -24.03 -4.75
N GLN A 89 -19.37 -23.56 -5.91
CA GLN A 89 -18.60 -24.38 -6.86
C GLN A 89 -17.10 -24.43 -6.52
N VAL A 90 -16.65 -23.55 -5.62
CA VAL A 90 -15.24 -23.41 -5.21
C VAL A 90 -15.03 -24.02 -3.83
N VAL A 91 -15.84 -23.59 -2.85
CA VAL A 91 -15.81 -24.06 -1.47
C VAL A 91 -17.22 -24.19 -0.93
N HIS A 92 -17.50 -25.33 -0.30
CA HIS A 92 -18.78 -25.57 0.36
C HIS A 92 -18.63 -25.28 1.86
N ILE A 93 -19.17 -24.14 2.32
CA ILE A 93 -19.21 -23.76 3.74
C ILE A 93 -20.66 -23.48 4.11
N PRO A 94 -21.31 -24.31 4.94
CA PRO A 94 -22.68 -24.06 5.38
C PRO A 94 -22.78 -22.85 6.32
N ALA A 95 -23.88 -22.11 6.21
CA ALA A 95 -24.26 -21.01 7.09
C ALA A 95 -25.24 -21.49 8.18
N TYR A 96 -25.97 -20.58 8.84
CA TYR A 96 -26.82 -20.91 10.00
C TYR A 96 -27.89 -21.95 9.68
N SER A 97 -28.41 -21.96 8.44
CA SER A 97 -29.39 -22.94 7.96
C SER A 97 -28.83 -24.36 7.76
N GLY A 98 -27.52 -24.56 7.89
CA GLY A 98 -26.83 -25.77 7.46
C GLY A 98 -26.64 -25.88 5.95
N LYS A 99 -27.09 -24.88 5.18
CA LYS A 99 -26.86 -24.75 3.73
C LYS A 99 -25.92 -23.56 3.46
N PRO A 100 -25.10 -23.61 2.40
CA PRO A 100 -24.25 -22.48 2.03
C PRO A 100 -25.09 -21.29 1.57
N VAL A 101 -24.52 -20.08 1.70
CA VAL A 101 -25.02 -18.87 1.03
C VAL A 101 -24.30 -18.78 -0.31
N ASN A 102 -25.04 -18.95 -1.39
CA ASN A 102 -24.47 -18.98 -2.73
C ASN A 102 -24.26 -17.55 -3.21
N MET A 103 -23.02 -17.21 -3.53
CA MET A 103 -22.63 -15.86 -3.94
C MET A 103 -21.89 -15.91 -5.27
N LEU A 104 -22.16 -14.90 -6.08
CA LEU A 104 -21.37 -14.54 -7.24
C LEU A 104 -20.27 -13.60 -6.78
N VAL A 105 -19.02 -13.93 -7.05
CA VAL A 105 -17.87 -13.09 -6.68
C VAL A 105 -17.09 -12.75 -7.94
N GLY A 106 -16.83 -11.46 -8.13
CA GLY A 106 -15.96 -10.93 -9.16
C GLY A 106 -14.62 -10.53 -8.55
N MET A 107 -13.52 -10.99 -9.14
CA MET A 107 -12.16 -10.70 -8.69
C MET A 107 -11.32 -10.24 -9.87
N ASP A 108 -10.55 -9.18 -9.71
CA ASP A 108 -9.64 -8.71 -10.76
C ASP A 108 -8.40 -9.62 -10.91
N THR A 109 -7.56 -9.30 -11.89
CA THR A 109 -6.28 -10.02 -12.10
C THR A 109 -5.22 -9.74 -11.04
N GLU A 110 -5.45 -8.79 -10.13
CA GLU A 110 -4.54 -8.47 -9.03
C GLU A 110 -4.92 -9.20 -7.75
N GLY A 111 -6.13 -9.76 -7.67
CA GLY A 111 -6.62 -10.53 -6.53
C GLY A 111 -7.57 -9.72 -5.64
N THR A 112 -7.97 -8.52 -6.07
CA THR A 112 -8.95 -7.70 -5.37
C THR A 112 -10.36 -8.14 -5.75
N ILE A 113 -11.19 -8.35 -4.74
CA ILE A 113 -12.62 -8.60 -4.94
C ILE A 113 -13.24 -7.29 -5.42
N THR A 114 -13.78 -7.31 -6.63
CA THR A 114 -14.42 -6.15 -7.28
C THR A 114 -15.91 -6.05 -6.94
N GLY A 115 -16.51 -7.14 -6.48
CA GLY A 115 -17.86 -7.18 -5.94
C GLY A 115 -18.30 -8.59 -5.56
N ALA A 116 -19.24 -8.70 -4.61
CA ALA A 116 -19.91 -9.94 -4.27
C ALA A 116 -21.42 -9.72 -4.20
N LYS A 117 -22.19 -10.65 -4.75
CA LYS A 117 -23.66 -10.62 -4.78
C LYS A 117 -24.24 -11.95 -4.36
N VAL A 118 -25.24 -11.90 -3.48
CA VAL A 118 -25.97 -13.09 -3.05
C VAL A 118 -26.87 -13.57 -4.19
N LEU A 119 -26.67 -14.79 -4.65
CA LEU A 119 -27.50 -15.44 -5.67
C LEU A 119 -28.67 -16.19 -5.03
N HIS A 120 -28.41 -16.91 -3.94
CA HIS A 120 -29.40 -17.72 -3.23
C HIS A 120 -29.01 -17.93 -1.77
N HIS A 121 -29.99 -17.87 -0.86
CA HIS A 121 -29.79 -18.19 0.55
C HIS A 121 -31.05 -18.81 1.17
N GLU A 122 -30.86 -19.62 2.22
CA GLU A 122 -31.96 -20.26 2.97
C GLU A 122 -31.91 -19.95 4.47
N GLU A 123 -31.43 -18.76 4.83
CA GLU A 123 -31.23 -18.33 6.21
C GLU A 123 -32.57 -17.97 6.89
N PRO A 124 -33.08 -18.77 7.85
CA PRO A 124 -34.41 -18.57 8.42
C PRO A 124 -34.54 -17.27 9.21
N ILE A 125 -33.44 -16.81 9.82
CA ILE A 125 -33.42 -15.60 10.64
C ILE A 125 -33.66 -14.32 9.82
N LEU A 126 -33.25 -14.34 8.55
CA LEU A 126 -33.46 -13.25 7.58
C LEU A 126 -34.87 -13.27 6.95
N LYS A 127 -35.68 -14.30 7.24
CA LYS A 127 -37.07 -14.41 6.73
C LYS A 127 -38.12 -14.05 7.78
N ILE A 128 -37.75 -14.05 9.06
CA ILE A 128 -38.69 -13.92 10.18
C ILE A 128 -38.41 -12.67 11.03
N GLY A 129 -37.18 -12.14 11.06
CA GLY A 129 -36.81 -11.06 11.98
C GLY A 129 -35.89 -9.95 11.46
N ILE A 130 -35.04 -10.23 10.47
CA ILE A 130 -34.08 -9.25 9.90
C ILE A 130 -34.34 -9.13 8.38
N PRO A 131 -34.45 -7.94 7.80
CA PRO A 131 -34.74 -7.80 6.36
C PRO A 131 -33.67 -8.45 5.46
N GLU A 132 -34.05 -9.17 4.40
CA GLU A 132 -33.08 -9.85 3.50
C GLU A 132 -32.04 -8.90 2.87
N HIS A 133 -32.41 -7.64 2.61
CA HIS A 133 -31.48 -6.66 2.03
C HIS A 133 -30.25 -6.40 2.90
N THR A 134 -30.31 -6.58 4.23
CA THR A 134 -29.14 -6.40 5.08
C THR A 134 -28.03 -7.41 4.76
N LEU A 135 -28.38 -8.60 4.28
CA LEU A 135 -27.40 -9.58 3.81
C LEU A 135 -26.80 -9.16 2.46
N PHE A 136 -27.58 -8.50 1.61
CA PHE A 136 -27.09 -7.97 0.34
C PHE A 136 -26.13 -6.80 0.59
N ASP A 137 -26.49 -5.89 1.49
CA ASP A 137 -25.64 -4.78 1.92
C ASP A 137 -24.33 -5.29 2.54
N PHE A 138 -24.39 -6.37 3.32
CA PHE A 138 -23.20 -7.03 3.86
C PHE A 138 -22.29 -7.60 2.77
N ALA A 139 -22.87 -8.26 1.75
CA ALA A 139 -22.09 -8.80 0.64
C ALA A 139 -21.41 -7.71 -0.21
N GLU A 140 -21.97 -6.50 -0.28
CA GLU A 140 -21.35 -5.39 -1.01
C GLU A 140 -20.07 -4.88 -0.34
N GLN A 141 -19.90 -5.10 0.96
CA GLN A 141 -18.70 -4.67 1.70
C GLN A 141 -17.42 -5.41 1.30
N PHE A 142 -17.51 -6.56 0.60
CA PHE A 142 -16.33 -7.27 0.10
C PHE A 142 -15.65 -6.57 -1.08
N ALA A 143 -16.31 -5.59 -1.71
CA ALA A 143 -15.72 -4.82 -2.79
C ALA A 143 -14.52 -3.99 -2.28
N GLY A 144 -13.35 -4.17 -2.91
CA GLY A 144 -12.10 -3.53 -2.54
C GLY A 144 -11.25 -4.32 -1.55
N ILE A 145 -11.72 -5.47 -1.06
CA ILE A 145 -10.95 -6.36 -0.19
C ILE A 145 -10.04 -7.24 -1.06
N HIS A 146 -8.74 -7.28 -0.75
CA HIS A 146 -7.80 -8.13 -1.43
C HIS A 146 -7.91 -9.57 -0.94
N ALA A 147 -7.72 -10.57 -1.80
CA ALA A 147 -7.83 -11.99 -1.44
C ALA A 147 -6.87 -12.39 -0.30
N THR A 148 -5.77 -11.66 -0.10
CA THR A 148 -4.82 -11.86 1.01
C THR A 148 -5.18 -11.11 2.28
N ASP A 149 -6.20 -10.27 2.28
CA ASP A 149 -6.62 -9.56 3.49
C ASP A 149 -7.35 -10.50 4.44
N HIS A 150 -7.39 -10.13 5.72
CA HIS A 150 -8.11 -10.85 6.77
C HIS A 150 -9.26 -10.02 7.32
N PRO A 151 -10.39 -9.95 6.58
CA PRO A 151 -11.51 -9.20 7.08
C PRO A 151 -12.14 -9.84 8.32
N GLN A 152 -12.44 -9.01 9.32
CA GLN A 152 -13.05 -9.41 10.58
C GLN A 152 -14.47 -8.86 10.68
N VAL A 153 -15.41 -9.69 11.15
CA VAL A 153 -16.82 -9.28 11.27
C VAL A 153 -17.11 -8.83 12.70
N GLY A 154 -17.47 -7.55 12.87
CA GLY A 154 -17.92 -7.00 14.15
C GLY A 154 -16.83 -6.69 15.18
N GLY A 155 -15.74 -6.03 14.77
CA GLY A 155 -14.93 -5.14 15.63
C GLY A 155 -13.42 -5.40 15.76
N GLY A 156 -12.61 -4.34 15.56
CA GLY A 156 -11.76 -3.73 16.61
C GLY A 156 -10.29 -4.17 16.69
N GLY A 157 -9.69 -4.60 15.58
CA GLY A 157 -8.27 -4.95 15.46
C GLY A 157 -7.47 -3.87 14.73
N ASP A 158 -6.25 -3.57 15.20
CA ASP A 158 -5.38 -2.49 14.68
C ASP A 158 -4.80 -2.77 13.26
N GLU A 159 -4.99 -3.97 12.71
CA GLU A 159 -4.39 -4.40 11.43
C GLU A 159 -5.33 -5.23 10.50
N SER A 160 -6.64 -5.35 10.80
CA SER A 160 -7.62 -6.10 9.98
C SER A 160 -8.63 -5.20 9.26
N VAL A 161 -9.12 -5.65 8.10
CA VAL A 161 -10.24 -4.97 7.40
C VAL A 161 -11.53 -5.28 8.16
N ASP A 162 -12.14 -4.30 8.82
CA ASP A 162 -13.37 -4.54 9.57
C ASP A 162 -14.59 -4.50 8.64
N LEU A 163 -15.42 -5.54 8.76
CA LEU A 163 -16.74 -5.67 8.13
C LEU A 163 -17.82 -5.47 9.19
N ASP A 164 -18.84 -4.67 8.84
CA ASP A 164 -19.97 -4.41 9.72
C ASP A 164 -20.80 -5.69 9.87
N GLY A 165 -20.95 -6.20 11.09
CA GLY A 165 -21.76 -7.38 11.35
C GLY A 165 -23.27 -7.10 11.21
N ILE A 166 -24.07 -8.12 10.87
CA ILE A 166 -25.53 -8.03 10.97
C ILE A 166 -25.96 -8.49 12.37
N SER A 167 -26.58 -7.58 13.12
CA SER A 167 -27.07 -7.88 14.45
C SER A 167 -28.09 -9.03 14.44
N GLY A 168 -27.89 -10.03 15.30
CA GLY A 168 -28.75 -11.21 15.37
C GLY A 168 -28.49 -12.27 14.28
N ALA A 169 -27.69 -11.97 13.24
CA ALA A 169 -27.31 -12.92 12.18
C ALA A 169 -25.80 -13.16 12.13
N THR A 170 -25.10 -13.05 13.28
CA THR A 170 -23.64 -13.13 13.39
C THR A 170 -23.05 -14.40 12.76
N VAL A 171 -23.69 -15.56 12.95
CA VAL A 171 -23.25 -16.84 12.37
C VAL A 171 -23.29 -16.80 10.85
N THR A 172 -24.38 -16.27 10.29
CA THR A 172 -24.57 -16.15 8.84
C THR A 172 -23.50 -15.26 8.21
N VAL A 173 -23.23 -14.09 8.78
CA VAL A 173 -22.24 -13.15 8.22
C VAL A 173 -20.80 -13.63 8.36
N MET A 174 -20.47 -14.35 9.43
CA MET A 174 -19.15 -15.00 9.57
C MET A 174 -18.96 -16.10 8.54
N ALA A 175 -19.95 -16.97 8.35
CA ALA A 175 -19.90 -18.01 7.35
C ALA A 175 -19.78 -17.42 5.93
N VAL A 176 -20.49 -16.34 5.64
CA VAL A 176 -20.39 -15.60 4.37
C VAL A 176 -18.98 -15.03 4.16
N ASN A 177 -18.41 -14.37 5.17
CA ASN A 177 -17.03 -13.88 5.14
C ASN A 177 -16.02 -14.99 4.82
N ASP A 178 -16.08 -16.09 5.55
CA ASP A 178 -15.18 -17.21 5.35
C ASP A 178 -15.39 -17.86 3.97
N THR A 179 -16.64 -17.92 3.48
CA THR A 179 -16.99 -18.44 2.16
C THR A 179 -16.41 -17.59 1.03
N VAL A 180 -16.61 -16.28 1.06
CA VAL A 180 -16.11 -15.35 0.03
C VAL A 180 -14.59 -15.35 0.03
N MET A 181 -13.96 -15.20 1.20
CA MET A 181 -12.50 -15.10 1.30
C MET A 181 -11.80 -16.42 0.95
N ALA A 182 -12.34 -17.57 1.39
CA ALA A 182 -11.77 -18.87 1.01
C ALA A 182 -11.94 -19.15 -0.49
N ALA A 183 -13.10 -18.82 -1.08
CA ALA A 183 -13.33 -18.97 -2.51
C ALA A 183 -12.39 -18.08 -3.34
N ALA A 184 -12.28 -16.79 -2.96
CA ALA A 184 -11.41 -15.83 -3.62
C ALA A 184 -9.94 -16.25 -3.57
N ARG A 185 -9.46 -16.72 -2.41
CA ARG A 185 -8.09 -17.24 -2.26
C ARG A 185 -7.84 -18.46 -3.11
N GLU A 186 -8.77 -19.42 -3.15
CA GLU A 186 -8.57 -20.65 -3.92
C GLU A 186 -8.55 -20.37 -5.43
N VAL A 187 -9.43 -19.49 -5.91
CA VAL A 187 -9.39 -19.04 -7.31
C VAL A 187 -8.11 -18.24 -7.58
N ALA A 188 -7.73 -17.30 -6.72
CA ALA A 188 -6.52 -16.49 -6.90
C ALA A 188 -5.24 -17.34 -6.93
N ARG A 189 -5.17 -18.40 -6.10
CA ARG A 189 -4.08 -19.39 -6.11
C ARG A 189 -4.07 -20.19 -7.42
N SER A 190 -5.21 -20.69 -7.87
CA SER A 190 -5.30 -21.50 -9.10
C SER A 190 -4.89 -20.74 -10.36
N ARG A 191 -4.88 -19.40 -10.30
CA ARG A 191 -4.53 -18.50 -11.40
C ARG A 191 -3.20 -17.77 -11.21
N ASP A 192 -2.40 -18.20 -10.23
CA ASP A 192 -1.09 -17.60 -9.90
C ASP A 192 -1.15 -16.08 -9.63
N ILE A 193 -2.31 -15.56 -9.17
CA ILE A 193 -2.52 -14.13 -8.88
C ILE A 193 -1.87 -13.76 -7.54
N ILE A 194 -2.09 -14.58 -6.53
CA ILE A 194 -1.40 -14.47 -5.25
C ILE A 194 -0.30 -15.53 -5.19
N ALA A 195 0.81 -15.21 -4.51
CA ALA A 195 1.81 -16.22 -4.20
C ALA A 195 1.08 -17.42 -3.56
N GLY A 196 1.40 -18.64 -4.03
CA GLY A 196 0.89 -19.87 -3.41
C GLY A 196 1.07 -19.79 -1.89
N ARG A 197 0.15 -20.40 -1.13
CA ARG A 197 -0.07 -20.20 0.32
C ARG A 197 1.18 -19.65 1.02
N ALA A 198 1.11 -18.60 1.83
CA ALA A 198 2.30 -18.12 2.57
C ALA A 198 2.99 -19.22 3.42
N VAL A 199 2.29 -20.34 3.65
CA VAL A 199 2.79 -21.59 4.20
C VAL A 199 3.32 -22.59 3.13
N ALA A 200 2.77 -22.59 1.91
CA ALA A 200 3.10 -23.45 0.76
C ALA A 200 4.33 -23.07 -0.07
N GLU A 201 5.09 -22.03 0.28
CA GLU A 201 6.50 -21.97 -0.18
C GLU A 201 7.34 -23.11 0.44
N ARG A 202 6.78 -23.82 1.43
CA ARG A 202 7.35 -24.97 2.10
C ARG A 202 6.34 -26.13 2.07
N GLU A 203 6.80 -27.36 1.88
CA GLU A 203 5.95 -28.53 2.15
C GLU A 203 5.55 -28.52 3.65
N PRO A 204 4.29 -28.82 4.01
CA PRO A 204 3.87 -28.90 5.40
C PRO A 204 4.78 -29.83 6.20
N ALA A 205 5.07 -29.46 7.45
CA ALA A 205 5.89 -30.28 8.31
C ALA A 205 5.24 -31.64 8.55
N THR A 206 6.05 -32.70 8.50
CA THR A 206 5.57 -34.05 8.77
C THR A 206 5.68 -34.34 10.26
N ILE A 207 4.61 -34.83 10.88
CA ILE A 207 4.62 -35.21 12.29
C ILE A 207 5.39 -36.51 12.47
N LYS A 208 6.26 -36.56 13.50
CA LYS A 208 6.99 -37.77 13.87
C LYS A 208 6.06 -38.76 14.57
N THR A 209 5.44 -39.64 13.81
CA THR A 209 4.49 -40.62 14.33
C THR A 209 5.14 -41.82 15.02
N ASP A 210 6.45 -42.01 14.85
CA ASP A 210 7.25 -43.11 15.42
C ASP A 210 7.72 -42.84 16.87
N ARG A 211 7.52 -41.62 17.37
CA ARG A 211 8.01 -41.18 18.68
C ARG A 211 6.87 -41.00 19.67
N PHE A 212 6.99 -41.67 20.82
CA PHE A 212 6.12 -41.49 21.98
C PHE A 212 6.97 -41.47 23.25
N ALA A 213 6.68 -40.51 24.14
CA ALA A 213 7.17 -40.47 25.51
C ALA A 213 5.98 -40.28 26.46
N GLU A 214 5.98 -40.97 27.59
CA GLU A 214 4.99 -40.75 28.65
C GLU A 214 5.33 -39.45 29.38
N LYS A 215 4.37 -38.54 29.49
CA LYS A 215 4.55 -37.20 30.08
C LYS A 215 3.33 -36.81 30.92
N SER A 216 3.60 -36.15 32.04
CA SER A 216 2.58 -35.56 32.92
C SER A 216 2.01 -34.26 32.35
N TRP A 217 0.89 -33.80 32.93
CA TRP A 217 0.27 -32.52 32.57
C TRP A 217 1.24 -31.34 32.72
N GLU A 218 1.99 -31.29 33.83
CA GLU A 218 2.94 -30.21 34.11
C GLU A 218 4.10 -30.19 33.10
N GLU A 219 4.59 -31.34 32.67
CA GLU A 219 5.64 -31.45 31.66
C GLU A 219 5.15 -30.96 30.29
N LEU A 220 3.95 -31.36 29.88
CA LEU A 220 3.35 -30.92 28.61
C LEU A 220 3.06 -29.41 28.60
N LEU A 221 2.66 -28.84 29.74
CA LEU A 221 2.47 -27.40 29.89
C LEU A 221 3.81 -26.64 29.90
N GLY A 222 4.82 -27.17 30.61
CA GLY A 222 6.13 -26.56 30.76
C GLY A 222 6.95 -26.50 29.47
N GLU A 223 6.86 -27.53 28.63
CA GLU A 223 7.53 -27.57 27.33
C GLU A 223 6.78 -26.81 26.22
N GLY A 224 5.54 -26.39 26.49
CA GLY A 224 4.70 -25.65 25.55
C GLY A 224 3.92 -26.51 24.56
N SER A 225 3.85 -27.83 24.77
CA SER A 225 2.92 -28.73 24.07
C SER A 225 1.47 -28.33 24.36
N ILE A 226 1.20 -27.84 25.57
CA ILE A 226 -0.07 -27.21 25.96
C ILE A 226 0.21 -25.74 26.26
N ARG A 227 -0.66 -24.85 25.78
CA ARG A 227 -0.62 -23.42 26.08
C ARG A 227 -1.89 -22.99 26.80
N ARG A 228 -1.80 -21.88 27.53
CA ARG A 228 -2.87 -21.33 28.36
C ARG A 228 -3.08 -19.85 28.02
N LEU A 229 -4.33 -19.49 27.76
CA LEU A 229 -4.83 -18.12 27.74
C LEU A 229 -5.65 -17.90 29.02
N HIS A 230 -5.25 -16.91 29.82
CA HIS A 230 -5.97 -16.53 31.04
C HIS A 230 -6.43 -15.09 30.89
N LEU A 231 -7.74 -14.85 31.07
CA LEU A 231 -8.32 -13.52 31.02
C LEU A 231 -9.08 -13.25 32.32
N THR A 232 -8.89 -12.05 32.84
CA THR A 232 -9.63 -11.50 33.99
C THR A 232 -10.79 -10.62 33.53
N ALA A 233 -11.80 -10.42 34.38
CA ALA A 233 -12.93 -9.56 34.03
C ALA A 233 -12.51 -8.09 33.84
N GLY A 234 -11.44 -7.63 34.51
CA GLY A 234 -10.86 -6.31 34.32
C GLY A 234 -10.23 -6.11 32.94
N GLU A 235 -9.46 -7.08 32.46
CA GLU A 235 -8.86 -7.04 31.12
C GLU A 235 -9.92 -7.04 30.01
N VAL A 236 -10.97 -7.84 30.19
CA VAL A 236 -12.09 -7.88 29.25
C VAL A 236 -12.84 -6.55 29.22
N SER A 237 -13.15 -5.99 30.39
CA SER A 237 -13.87 -4.71 30.49
C SER A 237 -13.08 -3.58 29.85
N LYS A 238 -11.78 -3.52 30.11
CA LYS A 238 -10.87 -2.53 29.50
C LYS A 238 -10.88 -2.63 27.96
N ARG A 239 -10.87 -3.84 27.40
CA ARG A 239 -10.89 -4.03 25.94
C ARG A 239 -12.19 -3.54 25.29
N PHE A 240 -13.33 -3.64 26.00
CA PHE A 240 -14.59 -3.07 25.54
C PHE A 240 -14.64 -1.54 25.69
N GLU A 241 -14.03 -0.98 26.73
CA GLU A 241 -13.88 0.48 26.88
C GLU A 241 -13.03 1.07 25.74
N GLU A 242 -11.94 0.39 25.35
CA GLU A 242 -11.11 0.74 24.18
C GLU A 242 -11.88 0.64 22.86
N ALA A 243 -12.96 -0.15 22.81
CA ALA A 243 -13.85 -0.29 21.66
C ALA A 243 -15.08 0.65 21.73
N ASP A 244 -15.07 1.65 22.62
CA ASP A 244 -16.16 2.61 22.83
C ASP A 244 -17.52 1.99 23.23
N VAL A 245 -17.51 0.80 23.85
CA VAL A 245 -18.74 0.12 24.34
C VAL A 245 -18.87 0.32 25.86
N ALA A 246 -19.74 1.26 26.26
CA ALA A 246 -19.84 1.75 27.65
C ALA A 246 -20.79 0.95 28.56
N GLU A 247 -21.67 0.12 27.99
CA GLU A 247 -22.74 -0.56 28.71
C GLU A 247 -22.22 -1.71 29.58
N ALA A 248 -22.53 -1.71 30.88
CA ALA A 248 -22.14 -2.79 31.80
C ALA A 248 -22.76 -4.16 31.44
N TRP A 249 -22.15 -5.27 31.90
CA TRP A 249 -22.78 -6.60 31.77
C TRP A 249 -24.11 -6.60 32.54
N SER A 250 -25.22 -6.96 31.90
CA SER A 250 -26.54 -6.93 32.53
C SER A 250 -27.15 -8.33 32.66
N GLY A 251 -27.56 -8.73 33.87
CA GLY A 251 -28.46 -9.87 34.10
C GLY A 251 -27.86 -11.28 33.92
N SER A 252 -26.53 -11.42 33.96
CA SER A 252 -25.82 -12.71 33.88
C SER A 252 -24.85 -12.88 35.05
N GLU A 253 -24.42 -14.11 35.37
CA GLU A 253 -23.35 -14.39 36.36
C GLU A 253 -22.05 -13.62 36.06
N LEU A 254 -21.82 -13.24 34.79
CA LEU A 254 -20.70 -12.41 34.36
C LEU A 254 -20.78 -10.94 34.86
N ALA A 255 -21.96 -10.47 35.28
CA ALA A 255 -22.17 -9.10 35.76
C ALA A 255 -21.68 -8.89 37.19
N ASP A 256 -21.56 -9.96 37.96
CA ASP A 256 -21.12 -9.94 39.35
C ASP A 256 -19.59 -10.06 39.48
N LEU A 257 -18.88 -10.27 38.35
CA LEU A 257 -17.42 -10.37 38.32
C LEU A 257 -16.76 -9.01 38.53
N THR A 258 -15.75 -8.99 39.38
CA THR A 258 -14.90 -7.83 39.68
C THR A 258 -13.56 -7.92 38.94
N GLY A 259 -12.80 -6.83 38.89
CA GLY A 259 -11.64 -6.69 38.00
C GLY A 259 -10.54 -7.76 38.11
N GLU A 260 -10.43 -8.46 39.25
CA GLU A 260 -9.45 -9.53 39.48
C GLU A 260 -10.04 -10.95 39.29
N ASP A 261 -11.36 -11.07 39.15
CA ASP A 261 -12.00 -12.37 39.03
C ASP A 261 -11.66 -13.04 37.67
N PRO A 262 -11.40 -14.36 37.66
CA PRO A 262 -11.10 -15.09 36.44
C PRO A 262 -12.33 -15.11 35.53
N PHE A 263 -12.18 -14.61 34.30
CA PHE A 263 -13.25 -14.60 33.30
C PHE A 263 -13.26 -15.92 32.51
N ILE A 264 -12.07 -16.35 32.04
CA ILE A 264 -11.86 -17.66 31.41
C ILE A 264 -10.39 -18.05 31.50
N GLU A 265 -10.12 -19.34 31.74
CA GLU A 265 -8.84 -19.96 31.43
C GLU A 265 -9.03 -20.99 30.33
N LEU A 266 -8.42 -20.74 29.18
CA LEU A 266 -8.52 -21.58 27.98
C LEU A 266 -7.17 -22.22 27.70
N TYR A 267 -7.13 -23.54 27.74
CA TYR A 267 -5.98 -24.36 27.40
C TYR A 267 -6.18 -24.94 26.00
N TYR A 268 -5.12 -24.92 25.20
CA TYR A 268 -5.16 -25.33 23.80
C TYR A 268 -3.91 -26.08 23.37
N THR A 269 -4.08 -27.09 22.51
CA THR A 269 -3.00 -27.97 22.07
C THR A 269 -3.30 -28.69 20.76
N TYR A 270 -2.26 -29.19 20.09
CA TYR A 270 -2.31 -29.98 18.85
C TYR A 270 -2.17 -31.47 19.14
N LEU A 271 -3.14 -32.27 18.71
CA LEU A 271 -3.27 -33.67 19.13
C LEU A 271 -2.52 -34.67 18.26
N ASN A 272 -2.23 -34.40 16.98
CA ASN A 272 -1.70 -35.45 16.09
C ASN A 272 -0.28 -35.91 16.45
N ALA A 273 0.44 -35.19 17.31
CA ALA A 273 1.71 -35.66 17.85
C ALA A 273 1.45 -36.79 18.87
N PRO A 274 1.97 -38.03 18.69
CA PRO A 274 1.62 -39.16 19.57
C PRO A 274 1.93 -38.91 21.04
N THR A 275 3.06 -38.26 21.36
CA THR A 275 3.41 -37.85 22.72
C THR A 275 2.37 -36.92 23.34
N VAL A 276 1.77 -36.01 22.58
CA VAL A 276 0.77 -35.08 23.11
C VAL A 276 -0.59 -35.77 23.20
N GLY A 277 -1.06 -36.33 22.08
CA GLY A 277 -2.39 -36.89 21.99
C GLY A 277 -2.62 -38.14 22.83
N ARG A 278 -1.64 -39.07 22.91
CA ARG A 278 -1.80 -40.31 23.71
C ARG A 278 -1.78 -40.03 25.21
N ASN A 279 -0.93 -39.13 25.69
CA ASN A 279 -0.92 -38.74 27.11
C ASN A 279 -2.21 -38.02 27.51
N LEU A 280 -2.81 -37.21 26.62
CA LEU A 280 -4.04 -36.47 26.91
C LEU A 280 -5.31 -37.29 26.75
N LEU A 281 -5.40 -38.16 25.74
CA LEU A 281 -6.63 -38.88 25.41
C LEU A 281 -6.63 -40.34 25.85
N GLY A 282 -5.45 -40.90 26.13
CA GLY A 282 -5.21 -42.33 26.25
C GLY A 282 -5.17 -43.03 24.88
N ASP A 283 -4.50 -44.18 24.82
CA ASP A 283 -4.20 -44.90 23.58
C ASP A 283 -5.44 -45.20 22.73
N SER A 284 -6.49 -45.75 23.33
CA SER A 284 -7.68 -46.17 22.58
C SER A 284 -8.47 -44.98 22.01
N ARG A 285 -8.49 -43.83 22.70
CA ARG A 285 -9.21 -42.64 22.21
C ARG A 285 -8.37 -41.90 21.18
N TYR A 286 -7.07 -41.78 21.42
CA TYR A 286 -6.13 -41.22 20.45
C TYR A 286 -6.23 -41.94 19.10
N GLN A 287 -6.21 -43.28 19.11
CA GLN A 287 -6.39 -44.07 17.89
C GLN A 287 -7.71 -43.77 17.19
N ARG A 288 -8.83 -43.70 17.91
CA ARG A 288 -10.13 -43.34 17.31
C ARG A 288 -10.15 -41.95 16.67
N VAL A 289 -9.47 -40.97 17.27
CA VAL A 289 -9.36 -39.63 16.69
C VAL A 289 -8.52 -39.70 15.42
N MET A 290 -7.35 -40.33 15.46
CA MET A 290 -6.46 -40.44 14.29
C MET A 290 -7.09 -41.26 13.15
N ASP A 291 -7.80 -42.35 13.44
CA ASP A 291 -8.53 -43.17 12.46
C ASP A 291 -9.69 -42.40 11.80
N GLY A 292 -10.22 -41.37 12.47
CA GLY A 292 -11.28 -40.50 11.96
C GLY A 292 -10.78 -39.33 11.11
N LEU A 293 -9.47 -39.07 11.08
CA LEU A 293 -8.87 -37.99 10.29
C LEU A 293 -8.51 -38.49 8.88
N ALA A 294 -8.90 -37.75 7.85
CA ALA A 294 -8.40 -37.97 6.50
C ALA A 294 -6.96 -37.43 6.33
N GLU A 295 -6.29 -37.81 5.25
CA GLU A 295 -4.95 -37.31 4.93
C GLU A 295 -4.94 -35.77 4.78
N GLY A 296 -4.11 -35.11 5.58
CA GLY A 296 -4.02 -33.63 5.66
C GLY A 296 -5.06 -32.99 6.58
N GLU A 297 -5.80 -33.76 7.37
CA GLU A 297 -6.62 -33.24 8.47
C GLU A 297 -5.86 -33.26 9.80
N HIS A 298 -6.20 -32.32 10.66
CA HIS A 298 -5.53 -32.13 11.95
C HIS A 298 -6.54 -32.04 13.08
N ALA A 299 -6.17 -32.45 14.30
CA ALA A 299 -7.01 -32.36 15.48
C ALA A 299 -6.38 -31.42 16.52
N LEU A 300 -7.19 -30.50 17.01
CA LEU A 300 -6.87 -29.61 18.14
C LEU A 300 -7.72 -30.00 19.35
N LEU A 301 -7.21 -29.72 20.55
CA LEU A 301 -7.96 -29.88 21.80
C LEU A 301 -8.06 -28.52 22.49
N PHE A 302 -9.29 -28.12 22.83
CA PHE A 302 -9.59 -26.95 23.65
C PHE A 302 -10.23 -27.37 24.97
N MET A 303 -9.73 -26.82 26.07
CA MET A 303 -10.17 -27.09 27.44
C MET A 303 -10.36 -25.76 28.17
N GLY A 304 -11.55 -25.50 28.67
CA GLY A 304 -11.92 -24.24 29.31
C GLY A 304 -12.36 -24.44 30.75
N THR A 305 -12.01 -23.48 31.61
CA THR A 305 -12.59 -23.29 32.93
C THR A 305 -12.93 -21.82 33.15
N GLY A 306 -13.89 -21.55 34.04
CA GLY A 306 -14.38 -20.21 34.34
C GLY A 306 -15.82 -19.96 33.87
N PRO A 307 -16.37 -18.78 34.21
CA PRO A 307 -17.78 -18.44 33.96
C PRO A 307 -18.10 -18.15 32.48
N TYR A 308 -17.11 -17.83 31.65
CA TYR A 308 -17.32 -17.63 30.21
C TYR A 308 -17.01 -18.88 29.39
N SER A 309 -17.99 -19.33 28.58
CA SER A 309 -17.82 -20.48 27.69
C SER A 309 -17.16 -20.11 26.36
N PHE A 310 -16.17 -20.89 25.93
CA PHE A 310 -15.57 -20.74 24.60
C PHE A 310 -16.42 -21.35 23.48
N LYS A 311 -17.48 -22.11 23.81
CA LYS A 311 -18.30 -22.82 22.82
C LYS A 311 -19.42 -21.98 22.20
N GLY A 312 -19.75 -20.84 22.79
CA GLY A 312 -20.80 -19.95 22.25
C GLY A 312 -22.15 -20.09 22.96
N SER A 313 -23.02 -19.08 22.76
CA SER A 313 -24.38 -19.05 23.32
C SER A 313 -25.44 -19.69 22.42
N GLY A 314 -25.07 -20.03 21.18
CA GLY A 314 -25.98 -20.52 20.14
C GLY A 314 -25.70 -21.96 19.72
N TYR A 315 -25.21 -22.82 20.62
CA TYR A 315 -24.91 -24.21 20.28
C TYR A 315 -26.19 -24.99 19.95
N VAL A 316 -26.51 -25.09 18.65
CA VAL A 316 -27.56 -25.92 18.05
C VAL A 316 -26.91 -26.89 17.07
N ARG A 317 -27.51 -28.06 16.81
CA ARG A 317 -27.05 -28.97 15.74
C ARG A 317 -27.07 -28.22 14.40
N GLY A 318 -25.97 -28.27 13.66
CA GLY A 318 -25.71 -27.52 12.42
C GLY A 318 -25.13 -26.11 12.59
N GLY A 319 -24.82 -25.67 13.82
CA GLY A 319 -24.25 -24.34 14.08
C GLY A 319 -22.72 -24.29 13.99
N ILE A 320 -22.18 -23.06 13.87
CA ILE A 320 -20.74 -22.79 13.96
C ILE A 320 -20.34 -22.40 15.38
N PHE A 321 -19.06 -22.56 15.70
CA PHE A 321 -18.47 -21.99 16.91
C PHE A 321 -18.13 -20.52 16.67
N ASP A 322 -18.90 -19.61 17.28
CA ASP A 322 -18.82 -18.15 17.07
C ASP A 322 -17.77 -17.44 17.94
N ARG A 323 -17.24 -18.15 18.95
CA ARG A 323 -16.29 -17.62 19.94
C ARG A 323 -14.84 -18.07 19.76
N ILE A 324 -14.59 -19.12 18.98
CA ILE A 324 -13.23 -19.63 18.74
C ILE A 324 -12.94 -19.78 17.26
N ARG A 325 -11.73 -19.38 16.89
CA ARG A 325 -11.22 -19.44 15.52
C ARG A 325 -9.71 -19.64 15.56
N VAL A 326 -9.17 -20.29 14.55
CA VAL A 326 -7.71 -20.46 14.40
C VAL A 326 -7.25 -19.74 13.15
N GLU A 327 -6.17 -18.98 13.26
CA GLU A 327 -5.55 -18.26 12.15
C GLU A 327 -4.13 -18.77 11.92
N GLN A 328 -3.81 -19.11 10.68
CA GLN A 328 -2.46 -19.53 10.29
C GLN A 328 -2.09 -18.91 8.94
N GLY A 329 -1.16 -17.95 8.97
CA GLY A 329 -0.78 -17.21 7.78
C GLY A 329 -1.98 -16.46 7.20
N LEU A 330 -2.38 -16.81 5.97
CA LEU A 330 -3.52 -16.21 5.28
C LEU A 330 -4.86 -16.94 5.51
N ASP A 331 -4.84 -18.07 6.19
CA ASP A 331 -6.01 -18.94 6.34
C ASP A 331 -6.67 -18.76 7.70
N THR A 332 -7.99 -18.64 7.68
CA THR A 332 -8.84 -18.49 8.86
C THR A 332 -9.76 -19.70 8.97
N ILE A 333 -9.69 -20.39 10.11
CA ILE A 333 -10.37 -21.66 10.36
C ILE A 333 -11.46 -21.43 11.41
N THR A 334 -12.71 -21.52 10.95
CA THR A 334 -13.90 -21.52 11.82
C THR A 334 -14.44 -22.95 11.90
N PHE A 335 -14.82 -23.38 13.11
CA PHE A 335 -15.28 -24.74 13.36
C PHE A 335 -16.80 -24.87 13.32
N GLN A 336 -17.28 -26.03 12.89
CA GLN A 336 -18.71 -26.40 12.89
C GLN A 336 -18.98 -27.55 13.85
N ASP A 337 -20.25 -27.87 14.09
CA ASP A 337 -20.60 -28.99 14.96
C ASP A 337 -20.08 -30.35 14.47
N LEU A 338 -20.01 -30.55 13.14
CA LEU A 338 -19.42 -31.73 12.49
C LEU A 338 -17.89 -31.83 12.67
N ASP A 339 -17.24 -30.72 12.99
CA ASP A 339 -15.80 -30.66 13.24
C ASP A 339 -15.47 -30.89 14.73
N HIS A 340 -16.49 -31.02 15.58
CA HIS A 340 -16.31 -31.06 17.03
C HIS A 340 -16.71 -32.41 17.63
N ASP A 341 -15.77 -33.05 18.32
CA ASP A 341 -16.03 -34.22 19.16
C ASP A 341 -16.07 -33.82 20.65
N ARG A 342 -17.13 -34.24 21.33
CA ARG A 342 -17.37 -33.92 22.73
C ARG A 342 -16.70 -34.96 23.62
N ILE A 343 -15.73 -34.52 24.40
CA ILE A 343 -15.14 -35.33 25.46
C ILE A 343 -15.46 -34.73 26.82
N ARG A 344 -15.56 -35.61 27.83
CA ARG A 344 -15.88 -35.20 29.21
C ARG A 344 -14.63 -35.01 30.06
N ASP A 345 -13.53 -35.67 29.69
CA ASP A 345 -12.35 -35.74 30.52
C ASP A 345 -11.11 -36.09 29.69
N ILE A 346 -9.94 -35.81 30.26
CA ILE A 346 -8.62 -36.16 29.74
C ILE A 346 -7.93 -37.17 30.67
N ALA A 347 -6.90 -37.86 30.19
CA ALA A 347 -6.27 -38.97 30.89
C ALA A 347 -5.26 -38.60 32.01
N PRO A 348 -4.40 -37.57 31.89
CA PRO A 348 -3.31 -37.37 32.84
C PRO A 348 -3.82 -36.72 34.13
N GLU A 349 -3.36 -37.16 35.30
CA GLU A 349 -3.68 -36.53 36.58
C GLU A 349 -3.00 -35.15 36.72
N GLY A 350 -3.56 -34.26 37.55
CA GLY A 350 -2.98 -32.93 37.84
C GLY A 350 -3.41 -31.80 36.90
N HIS A 351 -4.38 -32.04 36.01
CA HIS A 351 -5.03 -31.00 35.23
C HIS A 351 -6.06 -30.20 36.06
N PRO A 352 -6.36 -28.94 35.69
CA PRO A 352 -7.46 -28.19 36.27
C PRO A 352 -8.82 -28.87 36.05
N ASP A 353 -9.78 -28.60 36.94
CA ASP A 353 -11.17 -29.01 36.75
C ASP A 353 -11.79 -28.24 35.57
N PHE A 354 -11.87 -28.89 34.42
CA PHE A 354 -12.42 -28.31 33.20
C PHE A 354 -13.94 -28.41 33.18
N THR A 355 -14.59 -27.26 32.98
CA THR A 355 -16.05 -27.21 32.76
C THR A 355 -16.40 -27.60 31.33
N GLU A 356 -15.50 -27.34 30.39
CA GLU A 356 -15.71 -27.59 28.97
C GLU A 356 -14.46 -28.17 28.31
N VAL A 357 -14.63 -29.29 27.61
CA VAL A 357 -13.57 -29.87 26.78
C VAL A 357 -14.15 -30.22 25.40
N GLY A 358 -13.36 -30.05 24.34
CA GLY A 358 -13.75 -30.39 22.98
C GLY A 358 -12.55 -30.61 22.06
N ILE A 359 -12.65 -31.62 21.20
CA ILE A 359 -11.70 -31.86 20.11
C ILE A 359 -12.26 -31.20 18.85
N PHE A 360 -11.41 -30.51 18.11
CA PHE A 360 -11.78 -29.75 16.92
C PHE A 360 -10.91 -30.18 15.73
N THR A 361 -11.55 -30.64 14.66
CA THR A 361 -10.88 -31.09 13.45
C THR A 361 -10.70 -29.95 12.47
N ILE A 362 -9.45 -29.69 12.07
CA ILE A 362 -9.10 -28.84 10.95
C ILE A 362 -9.17 -29.68 9.68
N ARG A 363 -10.03 -29.26 8.75
CA ARG A 363 -10.24 -29.92 7.46
C ARG A 363 -9.10 -29.65 6.47
N LYS A 364 -8.84 -30.61 5.58
CA LYS A 364 -7.79 -30.56 4.55
C LYS A 364 -7.81 -29.28 3.70
N LYS A 365 -9.00 -28.72 3.43
CA LYS A 365 -9.18 -27.50 2.63
C LYS A 365 -8.40 -26.29 3.14
N PHE A 366 -8.09 -26.25 4.44
CA PHE A 366 -7.33 -25.16 5.05
C PHE A 366 -5.81 -25.30 4.89
N GLY A 367 -5.29 -26.44 4.42
CA GLY A 367 -3.87 -26.59 4.11
C GLY A 367 -2.92 -26.34 5.29
N PHE A 368 -3.37 -26.67 6.51
CA PHE A 368 -2.69 -26.36 7.75
C PHE A 368 -1.30 -27.02 7.87
N ASP A 369 -0.30 -26.25 8.29
CA ASP A 369 1.06 -26.74 8.56
C ASP A 369 1.30 -26.84 10.07
N PRO A 370 1.43 -28.05 10.63
CA PRO A 370 1.61 -28.20 12.06
C PRO A 370 3.00 -27.76 12.56
N GLY A 371 3.97 -27.55 11.65
CA GLY A 371 5.30 -27.05 11.98
C GLY A 371 5.40 -25.52 12.04
N SER A 372 4.36 -24.81 11.64
CA SER A 372 4.27 -23.34 11.69
C SER A 372 3.39 -22.86 12.84
N ALA A 373 3.65 -21.64 13.30
CA ALA A 373 2.87 -21.06 14.39
C ALA A 373 1.46 -20.71 13.89
N TRP A 374 0.49 -20.82 14.78
CA TRP A 374 -0.88 -20.43 14.54
C TRP A 374 -1.45 -19.72 15.76
N ASP A 375 -2.42 -18.85 15.54
CA ASP A 375 -3.02 -18.01 16.56
C ASP A 375 -4.45 -18.48 16.84
N LEU A 376 -4.77 -18.69 18.11
CA LEU A 376 -6.12 -18.90 18.59
C LEU A 376 -6.76 -17.55 18.87
N ILE A 377 -7.88 -17.28 18.20
CA ILE A 377 -8.70 -16.08 18.44
C ILE A 377 -9.90 -16.47 19.30
N LEU A 378 -9.95 -15.94 20.52
CA LEU A 378 -11.09 -16.01 21.41
C LEU A 378 -11.90 -14.72 21.30
N ARG A 379 -13.15 -14.84 20.85
CA ARG A 379 -14.07 -13.73 20.65
C ARG A 379 -15.04 -13.63 21.83
N VAL A 380 -14.99 -12.49 22.52
CA VAL A 380 -15.84 -12.20 23.68
C VAL A 380 -16.96 -11.28 23.24
N GLY A 381 -18.21 -11.74 23.40
CA GLY A 381 -19.40 -10.98 23.02
C GLY A 381 -20.14 -10.41 24.22
N ARG A 382 -20.57 -9.15 24.12
CA ARG A 382 -21.34 -8.41 25.13
C ARG A 382 -22.63 -7.88 24.51
N SER A 383 -23.76 -8.09 25.17
CA SER A 383 -25.04 -7.51 24.72
C SER A 383 -25.13 -6.05 25.12
N VAL A 384 -25.32 -5.17 24.12
CA VAL A 384 -25.49 -3.72 24.31
C VAL A 384 -26.98 -3.35 24.35
N SER A 385 -27.82 -4.08 23.61
CA SER A 385 -29.28 -3.98 23.66
C SER A 385 -29.93 -5.38 23.62
N PRO A 386 -31.25 -5.52 23.84
CA PRO A 386 -31.93 -6.82 23.75
C PRO A 386 -31.75 -7.53 22.40
N THR A 387 -31.41 -6.79 21.35
CA THR A 387 -31.26 -7.28 19.97
C THR A 387 -29.85 -7.12 19.42
N GLU A 388 -28.91 -6.55 20.16
CA GLU A 388 -27.58 -6.16 19.64
C GLU A 388 -26.44 -6.61 20.54
N ARG A 389 -25.39 -7.14 19.90
CA ARG A 389 -24.20 -7.68 20.57
C ARG A 389 -22.95 -7.18 19.89
N GLU A 390 -22.06 -6.63 20.71
CA GLU A 390 -20.72 -6.21 20.32
C GLU A 390 -19.69 -7.26 20.70
N PHE A 391 -18.59 -7.34 19.97
CA PHE A 391 -17.56 -8.34 20.19
C PHE A 391 -16.16 -7.73 20.23
N VAL A 392 -15.29 -8.33 21.05
CA VAL A 392 -13.86 -8.03 21.09
C VAL A 392 -13.05 -9.32 21.00
N ASN A 393 -11.85 -9.23 20.44
CA ASN A 393 -10.98 -10.39 20.18
C ASN A 393 -9.76 -10.43 21.11
N PHE A 394 -9.42 -11.63 21.57
CA PHE A 394 -8.21 -11.95 22.31
C PHE A 394 -7.41 -13.03 21.56
N THR A 395 -6.14 -12.76 21.34
CA THR A 395 -5.26 -13.62 20.53
C THR A 395 -4.27 -14.38 21.40
N ALA A 396 -4.13 -15.68 21.17
CA ALA A 396 -3.20 -16.54 21.88
C ALA A 396 -2.41 -17.43 20.92
N ARG A 397 -1.09 -17.27 20.88
CA ARG A 397 -0.21 -17.97 19.93
C ARG A 397 0.09 -19.40 20.35
N TYR A 398 0.17 -20.31 19.38
CA TYR A 398 0.65 -21.68 19.54
C TYR A 398 1.77 -21.98 18.54
N GLN A 399 2.72 -22.81 18.96
CA GLN A 399 3.71 -23.43 18.08
C GLN A 399 3.99 -24.82 18.65
N LEU A 400 3.83 -25.86 17.83
CA LEU A 400 4.18 -27.22 18.23
C LEU A 400 5.69 -27.27 18.54
N PRO A 401 6.14 -27.91 19.64
CA PRO A 401 7.56 -28.06 19.90
C PRO A 401 8.30 -28.80 18.77
N GLY A 402 9.49 -28.32 18.41
CA GLY A 402 10.31 -28.80 17.30
C GLY A 402 10.70 -30.29 17.35
N GLU A 403 10.55 -30.91 18.51
CA GLU A 403 10.81 -32.35 18.67
C GLU A 403 9.74 -33.23 18.03
N TYR A 404 8.50 -32.74 17.83
CA TYR A 404 7.37 -33.54 17.35
C TYR A 404 7.15 -33.52 15.85
N TYR A 405 7.89 -32.70 15.10
CA TYR A 405 7.78 -32.61 13.65
C TYR A 405 9.14 -32.59 12.97
N GLU A 406 9.13 -32.94 11.69
CA GLU A 406 10.24 -32.74 10.77
C GLU A 406 9.88 -31.56 9.88
N ALA A 407 10.62 -30.48 10.06
CA ALA A 407 10.43 -29.27 9.30
C ALA A 407 10.99 -29.50 7.88
N ALA A 408 10.18 -29.34 6.83
CA ALA A 408 10.63 -29.55 5.45
C ALA A 408 11.85 -28.67 5.12
N GLU A 409 12.85 -29.16 4.40
CA GLU A 409 14.12 -28.45 4.18
C GLU A 409 13.93 -27.03 3.61
N GLN A 410 14.37 -25.99 4.33
CA GLN A 410 14.37 -24.61 3.84
C GLN A 410 15.68 -24.31 3.09
N PRO A 411 15.66 -23.64 1.93
CA PRO A 411 16.84 -23.01 1.37
C PRO A 411 17.36 -21.94 2.35
N ALA A 412 18.65 -22.00 2.68
CA ALA A 412 19.33 -21.27 3.75
C ALA A 412 19.32 -19.71 3.71
N ALA A 413 18.47 -19.08 2.90
CA ALA A 413 18.47 -17.64 2.64
C ALA A 413 17.70 -16.79 3.68
N GLN A 414 16.93 -17.37 4.61
CA GLN A 414 16.03 -16.62 5.50
C GLN A 414 16.27 -16.78 7.01
N ALA A 415 17.38 -17.40 7.44
CA ALA A 415 17.71 -17.59 8.86
C ALA A 415 18.32 -16.34 9.57
N ALA A 416 17.98 -15.13 9.14
CA ALA A 416 18.28 -13.90 9.87
C ALA A 416 16.96 -13.26 10.30
N GLY A 417 16.76 -13.01 11.61
CA GLY A 417 15.49 -12.62 12.24
C GLY A 417 14.74 -11.44 11.58
N PRO A 418 13.47 -11.17 11.97
CA PRO A 418 12.59 -10.29 11.21
C PRO A 418 13.21 -8.90 11.05
N MET A 419 13.73 -8.61 9.85
CA MET A 419 14.09 -7.27 9.46
C MET A 419 12.79 -6.43 9.50
N SER A 420 12.79 -5.37 10.32
CA SER A 420 11.67 -4.43 10.41
C SER A 420 11.21 -4.03 9.01
N THR A 421 9.90 -3.95 8.76
CA THR A 421 9.31 -3.79 7.41
C THR A 421 9.93 -2.63 6.62
N TRP A 422 10.23 -1.50 7.27
CA TRP A 422 10.95 -0.40 6.63
C TRP A 422 12.37 -0.78 6.17
N LYS A 423 13.12 -1.62 6.90
CA LYS A 423 14.46 -2.09 6.46
C LYS A 423 14.36 -2.92 5.19
N ARG A 424 13.31 -3.73 5.05
CA ARG A 424 13.05 -4.49 3.80
C ARG A 424 12.80 -3.55 2.63
N VAL A 425 11.95 -2.52 2.80
CA VAL A 425 11.69 -1.52 1.75
C VAL A 425 12.96 -0.76 1.33
N TRP A 426 13.83 -0.42 2.28
CA TRP A 426 15.11 0.24 1.98
C TRP A 426 16.09 -0.68 1.23
N LEU A 427 16.14 -1.97 1.61
CA LEU A 427 16.98 -2.96 0.93
C LEU A 427 16.48 -3.34 -0.46
N ASP A 428 15.19 -3.17 -0.73
CA ASP A 428 14.56 -3.47 -2.02
C ASP A 428 14.75 -2.33 -3.06
N LYS A 429 15.05 -1.10 -2.61
CA LYS A 429 15.19 0.09 -3.49
C LYS A 429 16.63 0.67 -3.62
N PRO A 430 17.71 -0.13 -3.65
CA PRO A 430 19.07 0.41 -3.58
C PRO A 430 19.45 1.23 -4.82
N VAL A 431 18.98 0.81 -5.99
CA VAL A 431 19.22 1.52 -7.26
C VAL A 431 18.51 2.88 -7.27
N GLN A 432 17.26 2.93 -6.80
CA GLN A 432 16.48 4.17 -6.73
C GLN A 432 17.11 5.15 -5.74
N ILE A 433 17.51 4.66 -4.56
CA ILE A 433 18.23 5.45 -3.55
C ILE A 433 19.55 5.98 -4.13
N GLY A 434 20.33 5.12 -4.79
CA GLY A 434 21.61 5.51 -5.41
C GLY A 434 21.45 6.63 -6.46
N ILE A 435 20.45 6.52 -7.33
CA ILE A 435 20.15 7.55 -8.34
C ILE A 435 19.72 8.86 -7.67
N LEU A 436 18.84 8.79 -6.66
CA LEU A 436 18.38 9.98 -5.93
C LEU A 436 19.55 10.67 -5.22
N VAL A 437 20.39 9.93 -4.50
CA VAL A 437 21.56 10.48 -3.80
C VAL A 437 22.55 11.10 -4.78
N ALA A 438 22.78 10.46 -5.93
CA ALA A 438 23.62 11.03 -7.00
C ALA A 438 23.04 12.35 -7.55
N ALA A 439 21.72 12.41 -7.77
CA ALA A 439 21.04 13.62 -8.23
C ALA A 439 21.09 14.75 -7.20
N LEU A 440 20.90 14.45 -5.91
CA LEU A 440 21.00 15.43 -4.82
C LEU A 440 22.44 15.93 -4.63
N THR A 441 23.42 15.04 -4.80
CA THR A 441 24.85 15.40 -4.78
C THR A 441 25.18 16.33 -5.95
N LEU A 442 24.69 16.02 -7.16
CA LEU A 442 24.83 16.87 -8.33
C LEU A 442 24.19 18.23 -8.11
N LEU A 443 22.97 18.29 -7.56
CA LEU A 443 22.30 19.55 -7.25
C LEU A 443 23.10 20.38 -6.23
N THR A 444 23.63 19.74 -5.19
CA THR A 444 24.49 20.40 -4.21
C THR A 444 25.73 20.98 -4.87
N ALA A 445 26.38 20.23 -5.77
CA ALA A 445 27.50 20.74 -6.56
C ALA A 445 27.09 21.94 -7.43
N ILE A 446 25.93 21.89 -8.10
CA ILE A 446 25.40 23.03 -8.87
C ILE A 446 25.23 24.28 -7.98
N MET A 447 24.71 24.12 -6.75
CA MET A 447 24.52 25.23 -5.81
C MET A 447 25.86 25.79 -5.29
N VAL A 448 26.83 24.94 -4.99
CA VAL A 448 28.18 25.36 -4.56
C VAL A 448 28.92 26.08 -5.69
N PHE A 449 28.84 25.56 -6.92
CA PHE A 449 29.50 26.14 -8.11
C PHE A 449 28.63 27.19 -8.85
N GLN A 450 27.58 27.71 -8.21
CA GLN A 450 26.61 28.61 -8.85
C GLN A 450 27.24 29.85 -9.51
N GLU A 451 28.32 30.42 -8.95
CA GLU A 451 28.99 31.59 -9.53
C GLU A 451 29.68 31.27 -10.85
N TRP A 452 30.27 30.09 -10.95
CA TRP A 452 30.91 29.62 -12.18
C TRP A 452 29.86 29.34 -13.25
N LEU A 453 28.73 28.72 -12.88
CA LEU A 453 27.61 28.49 -13.79
C LEU A 453 26.97 29.81 -14.25
N ALA A 454 26.77 30.77 -13.35
CA ALA A 454 26.16 32.07 -13.67
C ALA A 454 26.94 32.86 -14.72
N LYS A 455 28.29 32.74 -14.73
CA LYS A 455 29.15 33.33 -15.76
C LYS A 455 29.01 32.67 -17.14
N ARG A 456 28.43 31.46 -17.22
CA ARG A 456 28.24 30.68 -18.45
C ARG A 456 26.74 30.46 -18.71
N PRO A 457 25.98 31.48 -19.15
CA PRO A 457 24.53 31.43 -19.30
C PRO A 457 24.02 30.24 -20.13
N ARG A 458 24.72 29.89 -21.22
CA ARG A 458 24.35 28.73 -22.05
C ARG A 458 24.46 27.41 -21.30
N VAL A 459 25.51 27.24 -20.49
CA VAL A 459 25.70 26.03 -19.69
C VAL A 459 24.64 25.95 -18.61
N LEU A 460 24.40 27.04 -17.88
CA LEU A 460 23.35 27.11 -16.86
C LEU A 460 21.98 26.75 -17.44
N PHE A 461 21.65 27.25 -18.63
CA PHE A 461 20.40 26.96 -19.32
C PHE A 461 20.21 25.46 -19.60
N TYR A 462 21.20 24.80 -20.19
CA TYR A 462 21.10 23.36 -20.47
C TYR A 462 21.13 22.51 -19.21
N VAL A 463 22.00 22.83 -18.24
CA VAL A 463 22.10 22.11 -16.96
C VAL A 463 20.79 22.19 -16.20
N ARG A 464 20.23 23.40 -16.03
CA ARG A 464 18.96 23.61 -15.32
C ARG A 464 17.85 22.83 -15.99
N ARG A 465 17.73 22.91 -17.32
CA ARG A 465 16.63 22.27 -18.02
C ARG A 465 16.75 20.74 -18.05
N GLY A 466 17.96 20.22 -18.22
CA GLY A 466 18.25 18.79 -18.08
C GLY A 466 17.90 18.29 -16.68
N PHE A 467 18.29 19.02 -15.63
CA PHE A 467 17.93 18.67 -14.26
C PHE A 467 16.43 18.70 -14.02
N LEU A 468 15.72 19.73 -14.50
CA LEU A 468 14.26 19.81 -14.39
C LEU A 468 13.54 18.70 -15.15
N LEU A 469 14.09 18.27 -16.31
CA LEU A 469 13.55 17.12 -17.03
C LEU A 469 13.68 15.85 -16.21
N PHE A 470 14.86 15.64 -15.61
CA PHE A 470 15.11 14.53 -14.72
C PHE A 470 14.19 14.56 -13.49
N THR A 471 14.03 15.72 -12.85
CA THR A 471 13.09 15.89 -11.74
C THR A 471 11.65 15.55 -12.14
N LEU A 472 11.20 15.97 -13.32
CA LEU A 472 9.84 15.69 -13.77
C LEU A 472 9.65 14.19 -14.10
N LEU A 473 10.52 13.64 -14.93
CA LEU A 473 10.38 12.27 -15.45
C LEU A 473 10.74 11.22 -14.40
N TRP A 474 11.88 11.39 -13.73
CA TRP A 474 12.41 10.38 -12.82
C TRP A 474 11.92 10.58 -11.39
N ILE A 475 12.14 11.75 -10.77
CA ILE A 475 11.68 11.99 -9.38
C ILE A 475 10.14 12.00 -9.31
N GLY A 476 9.49 12.67 -10.27
CA GLY A 476 8.04 12.78 -10.36
C GLY A 476 7.36 11.50 -10.85
N TRP A 477 7.40 11.25 -12.17
CA TRP A 477 6.57 10.21 -12.78
C TRP A 477 7.05 8.76 -12.58
N TYR A 478 8.35 8.53 -12.35
CA TYR A 478 8.88 7.17 -12.14
C TYR A 478 8.98 6.80 -10.66
N ALA A 479 9.64 7.64 -9.86
CA ALA A 479 9.88 7.38 -8.45
C ALA A 479 8.72 7.79 -7.54
N LEU A 480 7.77 8.58 -8.04
CA LEU A 480 6.61 9.11 -7.30
C LEU A 480 6.99 9.87 -6.01
N ALA A 481 8.23 10.35 -5.94
CA ALA A 481 8.82 10.95 -4.75
C ALA A 481 8.49 12.45 -4.71
N GLN A 482 7.24 12.76 -4.37
CA GLN A 482 6.70 14.11 -4.33
C GLN A 482 6.41 14.55 -2.89
N LEU A 483 7.02 15.67 -2.46
CA LEU A 483 6.62 16.31 -1.21
C LEU A 483 5.29 17.06 -1.38
N SER A 484 4.45 16.96 -0.36
CA SER A 484 3.12 17.58 -0.28
C SER A 484 2.93 18.32 1.05
N VAL A 485 1.90 19.17 1.14
CA VAL A 485 1.52 19.84 2.40
C VAL A 485 1.14 18.83 3.48
N VAL A 486 0.57 17.68 3.11
CA VAL A 486 0.21 16.61 4.04
C VAL A 486 1.43 16.18 4.84
N ASN A 487 2.58 15.97 4.19
CA ASN A 487 3.80 15.60 4.90
C ASN A 487 4.23 16.65 5.95
N VAL A 488 4.01 17.93 5.67
CA VAL A 488 4.27 19.01 6.63
C VAL A 488 3.30 18.90 7.81
N LEU A 489 2.00 18.72 7.52
CA LEU A 489 0.96 18.61 8.55
C LEU A 489 1.17 17.36 9.42
N THR A 490 1.54 16.22 8.82
CA THR A 490 1.90 14.99 9.54
C THR A 490 3.08 15.22 10.47
N PHE A 491 4.14 15.91 10.00
CA PHE A 491 5.31 16.22 10.85
C PHE A 491 4.96 17.19 11.98
N VAL A 492 4.15 18.22 11.71
CA VAL A 492 3.74 19.19 12.73
C VAL A 492 2.83 18.51 13.77
N ASN A 493 1.87 17.70 13.34
CA ASN A 493 1.01 16.95 14.26
C ASN A 493 1.79 15.90 15.06
N ALA A 494 2.81 15.27 14.47
CA ALA A 494 3.72 14.37 15.17
C ALA A 494 4.54 15.04 16.29
N LEU A 495 4.70 16.39 16.27
CA LEU A 495 5.29 17.12 17.39
C LEU A 495 4.32 17.32 18.57
N PHE A 496 3.02 17.14 18.34
CA PHE A 496 1.95 17.30 19.33
C PHE A 496 1.32 15.98 19.78
N GLY A 497 1.65 14.84 19.15
CA GLY A 497 1.14 13.50 19.47
C GLY A 497 2.24 12.43 19.61
N ASP A 498 1.87 11.16 19.71
CA ASP A 498 2.80 10.03 19.84
C ASP A 498 3.54 9.74 18.53
N PHE A 499 4.87 9.90 18.55
CA PHE A 499 5.70 9.88 17.36
C PHE A 499 6.24 8.47 17.04
N SER A 500 5.83 7.91 15.89
CA SER A 500 6.34 6.63 15.37
C SER A 500 7.28 6.82 14.16
N TRP A 501 8.57 6.52 14.33
CA TRP A 501 9.57 6.62 13.26
C TRP A 501 9.32 5.65 12.09
N SER A 502 8.64 4.53 12.36
CA SER A 502 8.35 3.48 11.38
C SER A 502 7.60 4.02 10.16
N THR A 503 6.57 4.84 10.38
CA THR A 503 5.72 5.40 9.32
C THR A 503 6.50 6.32 8.37
N PHE A 504 7.40 7.15 8.91
CA PHE A 504 8.25 8.03 8.10
C PHE A 504 9.32 7.27 7.31
N LEU A 505 9.77 6.12 7.82
CA LEU A 505 10.80 5.30 7.19
C LEU A 505 10.24 4.36 6.09
N MET A 506 8.92 4.26 5.94
CA MET A 506 8.31 3.40 4.91
C MET A 506 8.57 3.88 3.48
N ASP A 507 8.71 5.19 3.24
CA ASP A 507 9.12 5.72 1.94
C ASP A 507 10.56 6.27 2.00
N PRO A 508 11.57 5.48 1.59
CA PRO A 508 12.97 5.89 1.65
C PRO A 508 13.27 7.12 0.79
N LEU A 509 12.61 7.28 -0.35
CA LEU A 509 12.91 8.37 -1.30
C LEU A 509 12.36 9.70 -0.79
N VAL A 510 11.11 9.70 -0.31
CA VAL A 510 10.49 10.87 0.33
C VAL A 510 11.25 11.26 1.58
N PHE A 511 11.68 10.30 2.41
CA PHE A 511 12.48 10.57 3.61
C PHE A 511 13.83 11.24 3.30
N ILE A 512 14.57 10.71 2.31
CA ILE A 512 15.84 11.30 1.86
C ILE A 512 15.62 12.71 1.29
N LEU A 513 14.57 12.91 0.47
CA LEU A 513 14.21 14.21 -0.07
C LEU A 513 13.87 15.20 1.04
N TRP A 514 13.07 14.81 2.03
CA TRP A 514 12.73 15.67 3.17
C TRP A 514 13.96 16.08 3.97
N THR A 515 14.85 15.13 4.26
CA THR A 515 16.11 15.39 4.96
C THR A 515 16.96 16.39 4.18
N PHE A 516 17.09 16.20 2.86
CA PHE A 516 17.80 17.12 2.00
C PHE A 516 17.13 18.51 1.96
N VAL A 517 15.81 18.56 1.86
CA VAL A 517 15.05 19.82 1.84
C VAL A 517 15.26 20.58 3.14
N ALA A 518 15.17 19.92 4.29
CA ALA A 518 15.42 20.52 5.60
C ALA A 518 16.82 21.17 5.68
N VAL A 519 17.86 20.46 5.24
CA VAL A 519 19.23 21.00 5.17
C VAL A 519 19.33 22.16 4.17
N SER A 520 18.72 22.02 2.99
CA SER A 520 18.75 23.06 1.95
C SER A 520 18.01 24.35 2.37
N LEU A 521 16.94 24.24 3.17
CA LEU A 521 16.20 25.38 3.71
C LEU A 521 17.08 26.22 4.62
N LEU A 522 17.89 25.59 5.47
CA LEU A 522 18.80 26.28 6.38
C LEU A 522 19.94 26.98 5.63
N LEU A 523 20.44 26.38 4.55
CA LEU A 523 21.61 26.88 3.81
C LEU A 523 21.27 27.88 2.71
N TRP A 524 20.26 27.60 1.87
CA TRP A 524 19.88 28.40 0.69
C TRP A 524 18.44 28.93 0.74
N GLY A 525 17.61 28.45 1.67
CA GLY A 525 16.18 28.74 1.73
C GLY A 525 15.35 27.82 0.82
N ARG A 526 14.04 28.11 0.71
CA ARG A 526 13.09 27.22 -0.01
C ARG A 526 13.26 27.15 -1.52
N GLY A 527 14.06 28.07 -2.07
CA GLY A 527 14.17 28.24 -3.52
C GLY A 527 14.77 27.03 -4.23
N VAL A 528 15.66 26.28 -3.57
CA VAL A 528 16.28 25.08 -4.14
C VAL A 528 15.22 24.01 -4.41
N PHE A 529 14.31 23.76 -3.46
CA PHE A 529 13.25 22.77 -3.65
C PHE A 529 12.26 23.18 -4.75
N CYS A 530 11.63 24.35 -4.61
CA CYS A 530 10.59 24.82 -5.54
C CYS A 530 11.13 25.13 -6.95
N GLY A 531 12.43 25.43 -7.03
CA GLY A 531 13.15 25.75 -8.26
C GLY A 531 13.68 24.55 -9.02
N TRP A 532 14.16 23.51 -8.32
CA TRP A 532 14.93 22.41 -8.92
C TRP A 532 14.36 21.01 -8.64
N LEU A 533 13.86 20.75 -7.43
CA LEU A 533 13.45 19.42 -6.98
C LEU A 533 11.95 19.13 -7.05
N CYS A 534 11.09 20.15 -7.10
CA CYS A 534 9.65 19.97 -7.19
C CYS A 534 9.25 19.53 -8.61
N PRO A 535 8.71 18.30 -8.82
CA PRO A 535 8.30 17.83 -10.14
C PRO A 535 7.18 18.66 -10.76
N PHE A 536 6.16 19.03 -9.96
CA PHE A 536 5.10 19.94 -10.44
C PHE A 536 5.64 21.36 -10.74
N GLY A 537 6.67 21.79 -10.03
CA GLY A 537 7.39 23.02 -10.33
C GLY A 537 8.13 22.94 -11.67
N ALA A 538 8.74 21.80 -11.98
CA ALA A 538 9.40 21.53 -13.26
C ALA A 538 8.38 21.47 -14.41
N LEU A 539 7.23 20.82 -14.19
CA LEU A 539 6.13 20.78 -15.16
C LEU A 539 5.66 22.19 -15.55
N GLN A 540 5.48 23.09 -14.59
CA GLN A 540 5.10 24.48 -14.85
C GLN A 540 6.20 25.28 -15.58
N ASP A 541 7.47 24.99 -15.31
CA ASP A 541 8.62 25.62 -15.98
C ASP A 541 8.64 25.22 -17.48
N TYR A 542 8.44 23.93 -17.76
CA TYR A 542 8.29 23.40 -19.12
C TYR A 542 7.03 23.91 -19.82
N ALA A 543 5.89 23.97 -19.14
CA ALA A 543 4.66 24.53 -19.68
C ALA A 543 4.85 25.99 -20.11
N ASN A 544 5.54 26.79 -19.28
CA ASN A 544 5.89 28.17 -19.62
C ASN A 544 6.88 28.25 -20.79
N TYR A 545 7.89 27.37 -20.83
CA TYR A 545 8.84 27.31 -21.92
C TYR A 545 8.17 26.99 -23.25
N ILE A 546 7.31 25.96 -23.29
CA ILE A 546 6.53 25.58 -24.47
C ILE A 546 5.60 26.74 -24.86
N GLY A 547 4.86 27.29 -23.88
CA GLY A 547 3.96 28.42 -24.09
C GLY A 547 4.64 29.62 -24.72
N ARG A 548 5.79 30.04 -24.17
CA ARG A 548 6.50 31.26 -24.59
C ARG A 548 7.29 31.08 -25.89
N TYR A 549 8.01 29.98 -26.04
CA TYR A 549 8.98 29.82 -27.13
C TYR A 549 8.46 29.00 -28.31
N ILE A 550 7.58 28.02 -28.07
CA ILE A 550 7.01 27.16 -29.12
C ILE A 550 5.67 27.74 -29.59
N LEU A 551 4.75 27.98 -28.65
CA LEU A 551 3.39 28.47 -28.94
C LEU A 551 3.30 30.01 -29.03
N ARG A 552 4.36 30.73 -28.63
CA ARG A 552 4.45 32.20 -28.62
C ARG A 552 3.27 32.90 -27.94
N LEU A 553 2.78 32.32 -26.85
CA LEU A 553 1.70 32.87 -26.03
C LEU A 553 2.12 34.17 -25.32
N PRO A 554 1.21 35.15 -25.18
CA PRO A 554 1.50 36.38 -24.46
C PRO A 554 1.77 36.11 -22.98
N GLN A 555 2.83 36.73 -22.45
CA GLN A 555 3.21 36.57 -21.04
C GLN A 555 2.56 37.66 -20.19
N ILE A 556 1.67 37.25 -19.27
CA ILE A 556 0.87 38.16 -18.44
C ILE A 556 1.66 38.49 -17.17
N HIS A 557 1.98 39.76 -16.99
CA HIS A 557 2.65 40.26 -15.79
C HIS A 557 1.67 41.14 -15.00
N PHE A 558 1.44 40.81 -13.73
CA PHE A 558 0.62 41.66 -12.87
C PHE A 558 1.44 42.82 -12.31
N PRO A 559 0.80 43.98 -12.05
CA PRO A 559 1.42 45.06 -11.29
C PRO A 559 1.90 44.55 -9.92
N PHE A 560 3.07 45.02 -9.48
CA PHE A 560 3.75 44.51 -8.28
C PHE A 560 2.86 44.51 -7.02
N LYS A 561 2.04 45.56 -6.83
CA LYS A 561 1.10 45.66 -5.69
C LYS A 561 0.03 44.56 -5.68
N VAL A 562 -0.46 44.15 -6.84
CA VAL A 562 -1.46 43.08 -6.96
C VAL A 562 -0.78 41.74 -6.71
N HIS A 563 0.39 41.55 -7.32
CA HIS A 563 1.21 40.37 -7.14
C HIS A 563 1.54 40.11 -5.66
N GLU A 564 1.95 41.13 -4.92
CA GLU A 564 2.31 41.03 -3.51
C GLU A 564 1.12 40.59 -2.65
N ARG A 565 -0.08 41.10 -2.93
CA ARG A 565 -1.31 40.69 -2.24
C ARG A 565 -1.73 39.26 -2.57
N LEU A 566 -1.57 38.85 -3.84
CA LEU A 566 -1.91 37.50 -4.27
C LEU A 566 -1.02 36.43 -3.60
N TRP A 567 0.17 36.78 -3.11
CA TRP A 567 0.97 35.86 -2.30
C TRP A 567 0.31 35.45 -0.99
N ALA A 568 -0.56 36.29 -0.42
CA ALA A 568 -1.25 35.97 0.82
C ALA A 568 -2.17 34.74 0.68
N ILE A 569 -2.68 34.47 -0.53
CA ILE A 569 -3.64 33.39 -0.78
C ILE A 569 -3.07 32.02 -0.36
N LYS A 570 -1.85 31.67 -0.79
CA LYS A 570 -1.21 30.40 -0.38
C LYS A 570 -1.01 30.27 1.13
N TYR A 571 -0.81 31.38 1.85
CA TYR A 571 -0.69 31.38 3.32
C TYR A 571 -2.05 31.19 3.98
N VAL A 572 -3.11 31.79 3.43
CA VAL A 572 -4.49 31.56 3.90
C VAL A 572 -4.88 30.10 3.69
N ILE A 573 -4.59 29.52 2.52
CA ILE A 573 -4.85 28.10 2.23
C ILE A 573 -4.11 27.22 3.25
N LEU A 574 -2.82 27.48 3.51
CA LEU A 574 -2.04 26.76 4.52
C LEU A 574 -2.67 26.86 5.92
N LEU A 575 -3.09 28.06 6.34
CA LEU A 575 -3.67 28.27 7.67
C LEU A 575 -5.01 27.56 7.83
N VAL A 576 -5.86 27.56 6.78
CA VAL A 576 -7.12 26.82 6.76
C VAL A 576 -6.87 25.32 6.84
N LEU A 577 -5.96 24.78 6.02
CA LEU A 577 -5.60 23.36 6.06
C LEU A 577 -5.02 22.94 7.41
N PHE A 578 -4.18 23.79 8.00
CA PHE A 578 -3.65 23.57 9.35
C PHE A 578 -4.77 23.53 10.39
N GLY A 579 -5.70 24.50 10.36
CA GLY A 579 -6.86 24.51 11.25
C GLY A 579 -7.74 23.27 11.13
N ILE A 580 -7.98 22.79 9.91
CA ILE A 580 -8.70 21.52 9.66
C ILE A 580 -7.91 20.32 10.20
N SER A 581 -6.59 20.31 10.02
CA SER A 581 -5.73 19.20 10.47
C SER A 581 -5.71 19.01 11.99
N LEU A 582 -5.95 20.07 12.76
CA LEU A 582 -6.08 19.99 14.22
C LEU A 582 -7.38 19.32 14.66
N GLN A 583 -8.43 19.36 13.83
CA GLN A 583 -9.72 18.73 14.12
C GLN A 583 -9.79 17.29 13.58
N SER A 584 -9.25 17.05 12.38
CA SER A 584 -9.22 15.73 11.76
C SER A 584 -8.11 15.66 10.69
N MET A 585 -7.18 14.71 10.85
CA MET A 585 -6.13 14.45 9.85
C MET A 585 -6.74 13.97 8.53
N SER A 586 -7.73 13.08 8.58
CA SER A 586 -8.44 12.57 7.40
C SER A 586 -9.12 13.70 6.59
N ALA A 587 -9.76 14.65 7.28
CA ALA A 587 -10.32 15.83 6.62
C ALA A 587 -9.22 16.67 5.95
N ALA A 588 -8.10 16.91 6.62
CA ALA A 588 -7.00 17.69 6.06
C ALA A 588 -6.39 17.04 4.80
N GLU A 589 -6.30 15.72 4.73
CA GLU A 589 -5.87 15.00 3.53
C GLU A 589 -6.84 15.18 2.35
N LYS A 590 -8.15 15.10 2.62
CA LYS A 590 -9.18 15.36 1.61
C LYS A 590 -9.12 16.79 1.09
N TYR A 591 -8.97 17.78 1.97
CA TYR A 591 -8.87 19.19 1.55
C TYR A 591 -7.49 19.55 0.97
N ALA A 592 -6.44 18.76 1.24
CA ALA A 592 -5.13 18.90 0.63
C ALA A 592 -5.12 18.58 -0.89
N GLU A 593 -6.23 18.09 -1.45
CA GLU A 593 -6.45 17.97 -2.89
C GLU A 593 -6.42 19.30 -3.66
N VAL A 594 -6.44 20.44 -2.94
CA VAL A 594 -6.06 21.74 -3.50
C VAL A 594 -4.68 21.68 -4.19
N GLU A 595 -3.80 20.77 -3.73
CA GLU A 595 -2.54 20.47 -4.39
C GLU A 595 -2.76 19.55 -5.60
N PRO A 596 -2.46 20.02 -6.84
CA PRO A 596 -2.62 19.21 -8.05
C PRO A 596 -1.56 18.10 -8.16
N PHE A 597 -0.78 17.84 -7.11
CA PHE A 597 0.35 16.92 -7.10
C PHE A 597 -0.07 15.48 -7.32
N LYS A 598 -1.10 15.02 -6.58
CA LYS A 598 -1.66 13.67 -6.73
C LYS A 598 -2.17 13.46 -8.16
N THR A 599 -2.88 14.45 -8.72
CA THR A 599 -3.45 14.35 -10.07
C THR A 599 -2.40 14.46 -11.17
N ALA A 600 -1.49 15.44 -11.11
CA ALA A 600 -0.56 15.74 -12.21
C ALA A 600 0.70 14.87 -12.21
N ILE A 601 1.16 14.45 -11.03
CA ILE A 601 2.42 13.70 -10.86
C ILE A 601 2.12 12.25 -10.49
N THR A 602 1.41 12.00 -9.39
CA THR A 602 1.22 10.61 -8.89
C THR A 602 0.33 9.76 -9.80
N MET A 603 -0.75 10.34 -10.32
CA MET A 603 -1.74 9.66 -11.17
C MET A 603 -1.57 9.97 -12.66
N HIS A 604 -0.52 10.70 -13.07
CA HIS A 604 -0.23 11.05 -14.47
C HIS A 604 -1.43 11.60 -15.27
N PHE A 605 -2.28 12.43 -14.64
CA PHE A 605 -3.54 12.96 -15.18
C PHE A 605 -4.65 11.92 -15.45
N PHE A 606 -4.53 10.68 -14.94
CA PHE A 606 -5.58 9.66 -14.94
C PHE A 606 -6.39 9.71 -13.64
N ARG A 607 -7.34 10.65 -13.56
CA ARG A 607 -8.28 10.79 -12.43
C ARG A 607 -9.64 11.26 -12.96
N GLU A 608 -10.64 11.33 -12.09
CA GLU A 608 -11.92 11.96 -12.42
C GLU A 608 -11.74 13.32 -13.10
N TRP A 609 -12.59 13.58 -14.09
CA TRP A 609 -12.44 14.71 -15.01
C TRP A 609 -12.34 16.07 -14.31
N GLY A 610 -13.01 16.25 -13.17
CA GLY A 610 -12.97 17.51 -12.39
C GLY A 610 -11.57 17.84 -11.88
N PHE A 611 -10.87 16.84 -11.32
CA PHE A 611 -9.50 17.02 -10.84
C PHE A 611 -8.51 17.23 -11.99
N VAL A 612 -8.68 16.48 -13.09
CA VAL A 612 -7.84 16.62 -14.28
C VAL A 612 -8.03 17.99 -14.92
N LEU A 613 -9.27 18.48 -15.00
CA LEU A 613 -9.58 19.83 -15.48
C LEU A 613 -8.92 20.88 -14.59
N TYR A 614 -9.04 20.77 -13.27
CA TYR A 614 -8.39 21.68 -12.33
C TYR A 614 -6.86 21.72 -12.51
N ALA A 615 -6.20 20.57 -12.49
CA ALA A 615 -4.75 20.47 -12.69
C ALA A 615 -4.33 20.99 -14.08
N GLY A 616 -5.09 20.65 -15.12
CA GLY A 616 -4.88 21.12 -16.49
C GLY A 616 -4.98 22.63 -16.62
N VAL A 617 -6.00 23.25 -16.00
CA VAL A 617 -6.16 24.71 -15.96
C VAL A 617 -4.96 25.38 -15.29
N LEU A 618 -4.44 24.82 -14.19
CA LEU A 618 -3.25 25.36 -13.52
C LEU A 618 -1.98 25.26 -14.37
N VAL A 619 -1.81 24.16 -15.11
CA VAL A 619 -0.69 23.98 -16.04
C VAL A 619 -0.81 24.95 -17.23
N VAL A 620 -2.00 25.10 -17.80
CA VAL A 620 -2.28 26.06 -18.88
C VAL A 620 -2.06 27.49 -18.39
N ALA A 621 -2.56 27.85 -17.22
CA ALA A 621 -2.29 29.16 -16.60
C ALA A 621 -0.78 29.42 -16.46
N SER A 622 -0.01 28.37 -16.15
CA SER A 622 1.45 28.45 -16.05
C SER A 622 2.15 28.69 -17.40
N ALA A 623 1.50 28.35 -18.51
CA ALA A 623 1.99 28.69 -19.85
C ALA A 623 1.94 30.21 -20.12
N PHE A 624 0.94 30.92 -19.58
CA PHE A 624 0.79 32.37 -19.68
C PHE A 624 1.54 33.15 -18.59
N GLN A 625 1.67 32.57 -17.40
CA GLN A 625 2.37 33.17 -16.28
C GLN A 625 3.29 32.15 -15.59
N HIS A 626 4.59 32.42 -15.59
CA HIS A 626 5.59 31.47 -15.11
C HIS A 626 5.32 31.01 -13.65
N LYS A 627 5.17 29.69 -13.46
CA LYS A 627 4.92 29.02 -12.16
C LYS A 627 3.71 29.61 -11.39
N PHE A 628 2.56 29.76 -12.06
CA PHE A 628 1.34 30.35 -11.50
C PHE A 628 0.92 29.72 -10.16
N TYR A 629 0.83 28.40 -10.10
CA TYR A 629 0.37 27.69 -8.90
C TYR A 629 1.36 27.83 -7.74
N CYS A 630 2.66 27.62 -8.00
CA CYS A 630 3.71 27.75 -6.98
C CYS A 630 3.80 29.15 -6.37
N ARG A 631 3.37 30.17 -7.12
CA ARG A 631 3.42 31.58 -6.71
C ARG A 631 2.22 31.96 -5.83
N TYR A 632 1.02 31.47 -6.12
CA TYR A 632 -0.21 31.98 -5.49
C TYR A 632 -1.02 30.97 -4.68
N LEU A 633 -0.97 29.68 -5.03
CA LEU A 633 -1.89 28.69 -4.48
C LEU A 633 -1.20 27.60 -3.66
N CYS A 634 0.10 27.35 -3.87
CA CYS A 634 0.82 26.23 -3.29
C CYS A 634 1.02 26.34 -1.75
N PRO A 635 0.30 25.54 -0.93
CA PRO A 635 0.41 25.60 0.53
C PRO A 635 1.73 25.00 1.02
N LEU A 636 2.26 23.94 0.38
CA LEU A 636 3.61 23.45 0.65
C LEU A 636 4.67 24.56 0.45
N GLY A 637 4.56 25.34 -0.62
CA GLY A 637 5.46 26.46 -0.89
C GLY A 637 5.38 27.55 0.18
N ALA A 638 4.19 27.79 0.75
CA ALA A 638 3.99 28.69 1.87
C ALA A 638 4.62 28.15 3.16
N ALA A 639 4.45 26.85 3.46
CA ALA A 639 5.03 26.21 4.63
C ALA A 639 6.56 26.27 4.63
N LEU A 640 7.19 25.91 3.50
CA LEU A 640 8.64 25.99 3.33
C LEU A 640 9.17 27.43 3.37
N ALA A 641 8.33 28.44 3.12
CA ALA A 641 8.72 29.84 3.15
C ALA A 641 8.86 30.41 4.57
N ILE A 642 8.21 29.81 5.58
CA ILE A 642 8.24 30.28 6.97
C ILE A 642 9.67 30.23 7.54
N PRO A 643 10.38 29.08 7.51
CA PRO A 643 11.74 29.01 8.02
C PRO A 643 12.78 29.64 7.07
N ALA A 644 12.41 29.97 5.82
CA ALA A 644 13.35 30.47 4.81
C ALA A 644 14.02 31.82 5.18
N ARG A 645 13.46 32.58 6.13
CA ARG A 645 14.09 33.81 6.66
C ARG A 645 15.25 33.53 7.61
N ILE A 646 15.33 32.33 8.18
CA ILE A 646 16.37 31.91 9.15
C ILE A 646 17.63 31.39 8.42
N ARG A 647 17.70 31.55 7.09
CA ARG A 647 18.83 31.05 6.31
C ARG A 647 20.17 31.64 6.79
N LEU A 648 21.18 30.79 6.87
CA LEU A 648 22.51 31.15 7.38
C LEU A 648 23.34 31.98 6.38
N PHE A 649 23.07 31.87 5.07
CA PHE A 649 23.92 32.46 4.03
C PHE A 649 23.13 33.14 2.90
N ASP A 650 23.50 34.38 2.58
CA ASP A 650 23.00 35.13 1.42
C ASP A 650 23.90 34.94 0.20
N TRP A 651 23.68 33.86 -0.55
CA TRP A 651 24.51 33.50 -1.70
C TRP A 651 24.27 34.34 -2.97
N LEU A 652 23.13 35.03 -3.08
CA LEU A 652 22.77 35.81 -4.28
C LEU A 652 23.34 37.23 -4.22
N LYS A 653 24.30 37.53 -5.10
CA LYS A 653 24.98 38.84 -5.13
C LYS A 653 24.12 39.92 -5.79
N ARG A 654 24.23 41.14 -5.28
CA ARG A 654 23.61 42.37 -5.81
C ARG A 654 24.61 43.51 -5.75
N HIS A 655 24.54 44.41 -6.73
CA HIS A 655 25.28 45.67 -6.70
C HIS A 655 24.47 46.75 -5.97
N LYS A 656 25.13 47.84 -5.56
CA LYS A 656 24.48 48.95 -4.83
C LYS A 656 23.49 49.70 -5.72
N GLU A 657 23.73 49.73 -7.02
CA GLU A 657 22.92 50.42 -8.03
C GLU A 657 21.70 49.60 -8.46
N CYS A 658 21.55 48.36 -7.96
CA CYS A 658 20.42 47.49 -8.26
C CYS A 658 19.16 47.96 -7.52
N GLY A 659 18.05 48.12 -8.22
CA GLY A 659 16.84 48.80 -7.74
C GLY A 659 16.84 50.25 -8.20
N THR A 660 17.74 51.07 -7.65
CA THR A 660 17.80 52.50 -7.98
C THR A 660 19.19 52.87 -8.49
N PRO A 661 19.37 53.26 -9.77
CA PRO A 661 18.37 53.40 -10.84
C PRO A 661 18.14 52.12 -11.68
N CYS A 662 18.86 51.02 -11.44
CA CYS A 662 18.83 49.84 -12.33
C CYS A 662 17.68 48.88 -12.02
N GLN A 663 16.76 48.68 -12.98
CA GLN A 663 15.58 47.80 -12.84
C GLN A 663 15.65 46.48 -13.64
N ILE A 664 16.78 46.20 -14.30
CA ILE A 664 16.90 45.09 -15.27
C ILE A 664 16.53 43.73 -14.63
N CYS A 665 17.17 43.38 -13.51
CA CYS A 665 16.90 42.10 -12.85
C CYS A 665 15.48 42.02 -12.27
N ALA A 666 14.87 43.13 -11.87
CA ALA A 666 13.50 43.15 -11.36
C ALA A 666 12.50 42.84 -12.49
N ASN A 667 12.72 43.40 -13.68
CA ASN A 667 11.89 43.16 -14.86
C ASN A 667 12.09 41.75 -15.46
N GLU A 668 13.28 41.17 -15.31
CA GLU A 668 13.60 39.83 -15.83
C GLU A 668 13.28 38.69 -14.88
N CYS A 669 12.97 39.00 -13.62
CA CYS A 669 12.60 37.98 -12.66
C CYS A 669 11.21 37.45 -13.02
N GLU A 670 11.15 36.29 -13.67
CA GLU A 670 9.91 35.67 -14.14
C GLU A 670 8.91 35.38 -13.00
N VAL A 671 9.45 35.09 -11.81
CA VAL A 671 8.67 34.85 -10.59
C VAL A 671 8.37 36.13 -9.81
N GLN A 672 8.93 37.28 -10.25
CA GLN A 672 8.78 38.62 -9.66
C GLN A 672 9.13 38.70 -8.16
N ALA A 673 10.10 37.91 -7.71
CA ALA A 673 10.59 37.87 -6.32
C ALA A 673 11.53 39.05 -5.96
N ILE A 674 11.90 39.90 -6.92
CA ILE A 674 12.77 41.06 -6.70
C ILE A 674 11.89 42.30 -6.57
N HIS A 675 11.98 42.96 -5.41
CA HIS A 675 11.25 44.20 -5.17
C HIS A 675 11.74 45.32 -6.11
N PRO A 676 10.89 46.29 -6.50
CA PRO A 676 11.32 47.45 -7.28
C PRO A 676 12.49 48.23 -6.64
N GLU A 677 12.62 48.20 -5.32
CA GLU A 677 13.75 48.81 -4.60
C GLU A 677 15.06 48.02 -4.71
N GLY A 678 15.02 46.82 -5.30
CA GLY A 678 16.19 46.04 -5.65
C GLY A 678 16.61 44.97 -4.63
N HIS A 679 15.86 44.74 -3.55
CA HIS A 679 16.10 43.61 -2.66
C HIS A 679 15.41 42.33 -3.18
N ILE A 680 15.99 41.17 -2.89
CA ILE A 680 15.42 39.86 -3.26
C ILE A 680 14.61 39.34 -2.08
N ASN A 681 13.33 39.03 -2.27
CA ASN A 681 12.52 38.41 -1.23
C ASN A 681 12.85 36.90 -1.16
N PRO A 682 13.47 36.41 -0.06
CA PRO A 682 13.86 35.01 0.07
C PRO A 682 12.65 34.06 0.14
N ASN A 683 11.50 34.57 0.61
CA ASN A 683 10.28 33.78 0.74
C ASN A 683 9.60 33.54 -0.62
N GLU A 684 10.01 34.26 -1.68
CA GLU A 684 9.40 34.17 -3.01
C GLU A 684 10.40 33.71 -4.08
N CYS A 685 11.70 33.75 -3.79
CA CYS A 685 12.73 33.37 -4.73
C CYS A 685 12.78 31.85 -4.97
N HIS A 686 12.72 31.43 -6.24
CA HIS A 686 12.87 30.03 -6.67
C HIS A 686 14.31 29.63 -7.05
N PHE A 687 15.32 30.40 -6.62
CA PHE A 687 16.74 30.09 -6.83
C PHE A 687 17.12 29.67 -8.27
N CYS A 688 16.53 30.37 -9.26
CA CYS A 688 16.64 30.05 -10.69
C CYS A 688 17.98 30.49 -11.32
N LEU A 689 18.75 31.34 -10.61
CA LEU A 689 20.04 31.92 -10.98
C LEU A 689 20.06 32.86 -12.21
N ASP A 690 18.91 33.14 -12.84
CA ASP A 690 18.84 34.04 -14.00
C ASP A 690 19.32 35.46 -13.65
N CYS A 691 18.94 35.97 -12.47
CA CYS A 691 19.40 37.26 -11.99
C CYS A 691 20.92 37.31 -11.72
N GLN A 692 21.54 36.20 -11.34
CA GLN A 692 22.98 36.07 -11.17
C GLN A 692 23.70 35.99 -12.53
N SER A 693 23.07 35.37 -13.53
CA SER A 693 23.60 35.39 -14.89
C SER A 693 23.60 36.80 -15.47
N THR A 694 22.52 37.56 -15.27
CA THR A 694 22.49 38.98 -15.63
C THR A 694 23.53 39.77 -14.84
N TYR A 695 23.70 39.53 -13.53
CA TYR A 695 24.69 40.21 -12.67
C TYR A 695 26.12 40.11 -13.23
N TRP A 696 26.55 38.93 -13.68
CA TRP A 696 27.89 38.71 -14.23
C TRP A 696 28.04 39.05 -15.71
N ASN A 697 26.96 39.42 -16.40
CA ASN A 697 26.98 39.68 -17.83
C ASN A 697 27.63 41.04 -18.16
N GLU A 698 28.80 40.98 -18.81
CA GLU A 698 29.59 42.16 -19.18
C GLU A 698 28.92 43.07 -20.22
N TYR A 699 27.84 42.64 -20.88
CA TYR A 699 27.11 43.40 -21.89
C TYR A 699 25.75 43.92 -21.41
N LYS A 700 25.26 43.44 -20.27
CA LYS A 700 23.90 43.70 -19.79
C LYS A 700 23.86 44.42 -18.44
N CYS A 701 24.71 44.02 -17.50
CA CYS A 701 24.76 44.62 -16.17
C CYS A 701 25.52 45.96 -16.22
N PRO A 702 24.92 47.11 -15.86
CA PRO A 702 25.58 48.41 -16.03
C PRO A 702 26.94 48.54 -15.33
N PRO A 703 27.11 48.12 -14.05
CA PRO A 703 28.43 48.08 -13.41
C PRO A 703 29.47 47.24 -14.17
N MET A 704 29.08 46.08 -14.72
CA MET A 704 29.98 45.21 -15.47
C MET A 704 30.30 45.77 -16.86
N VAL A 705 29.33 46.39 -17.53
CA VAL A 705 29.53 47.11 -18.80
C VAL A 705 30.51 48.26 -18.60
N GLN A 706 30.40 49.02 -17.50
CA GLN A 706 31.34 50.08 -17.18
C GLN A 706 32.76 49.53 -16.92
N ARG A 707 32.89 48.43 -16.16
CA ARG A 707 34.17 47.76 -15.93
C ARG A 707 34.80 47.27 -17.24
N ARG A 708 34.02 46.63 -18.12
CA ARG A 708 34.46 46.17 -19.44
C ARG A 708 34.92 47.33 -20.31
N LYS A 709 34.10 48.38 -20.45
CA LYS A 709 34.46 49.60 -21.20
C LYS A 709 35.73 50.26 -20.66
N ARG A 710 35.94 50.29 -19.34
CA ARG A 710 37.18 50.81 -18.73
C ARG A 710 38.39 49.93 -19.07
N ARG A 711 38.23 48.61 -19.01
CA ARG A 711 39.28 47.63 -19.39
C ARG A 711 39.64 47.72 -20.87
N GLU A 712 38.67 47.94 -21.75
CA GLU A 712 38.89 48.09 -23.20
C GLU A 712 39.47 49.46 -23.60
N ARG A 713 39.20 50.52 -22.82
CA ARG A 713 39.70 51.89 -23.10
C ARG A 713 41.21 52.02 -22.96
N GLY A 714 41.83 51.35 -21.99
CA GLY A 714 43.27 51.43 -21.74
C GLY A 714 44.13 50.96 -22.92
N PRO A 715 43.92 49.73 -23.43
CA PRO A 715 44.61 49.23 -24.62
C PRO A 715 44.33 50.08 -25.87
N LYS A 716 43.07 50.48 -26.12
CA LYS A 716 42.71 51.33 -27.27
C LYS A 716 43.34 52.73 -27.21
N ALA A 717 43.50 53.30 -26.01
CA ALA A 717 44.18 54.58 -25.83
C ALA A 717 45.69 54.45 -26.04
N ARG A 718 46.31 53.32 -25.62
CA ARG A 718 47.72 53.02 -25.87
C ARG A 718 48.00 52.75 -27.35
N GLU A 719 47.11 52.02 -28.01
CA GLU A 719 47.18 51.76 -29.45
C GLU A 719 47.07 53.07 -30.24
N LYS A 720 46.08 53.92 -29.93
CA LYS A 720 45.97 55.27 -30.52
C LYS A 720 47.16 56.18 -30.21
N ALA A 721 47.72 56.12 -29.00
CA ALA A 721 48.91 56.90 -28.66
C ALA A 721 50.10 56.45 -29.51
N LYS A 722 50.27 55.14 -29.70
CA LYS A 722 51.31 54.57 -30.54
C LYS A 722 51.12 54.93 -32.02
N GLU A 723 49.90 54.84 -32.55
CA GLU A 723 49.56 55.30 -33.90
C GLU A 723 49.85 56.80 -34.09
N MET A 724 49.60 57.62 -33.06
CA MET A 724 49.87 59.06 -33.10
C MET A 724 51.37 59.38 -33.00
N GLU A 725 52.13 58.64 -32.19
CA GLU A 725 53.60 58.73 -32.12
C GLU A 725 54.25 58.34 -33.46
N GLU A 726 53.77 57.27 -34.09
CA GLU A 726 54.20 56.84 -35.43
C GLU A 726 53.84 57.89 -36.51
N ALA A 727 52.63 58.48 -36.46
CA ALA A 727 52.20 59.52 -37.41
C ALA A 727 52.93 60.87 -37.24
N LEU A 728 53.40 61.19 -36.03
CA LEU A 728 54.18 62.39 -35.74
C LEU A 728 55.68 62.21 -36.00
N GLY A 729 56.13 61.03 -36.44
CA GLY A 729 57.51 60.75 -36.81
C GLY A 729 58.48 60.57 -35.64
N TYR A 730 57.98 60.24 -34.44
CA TYR A 730 58.86 59.87 -33.33
C TYR A 730 59.46 58.49 -33.59
N PRO A 731 60.80 58.32 -33.53
CA PRO A 731 61.40 57.01 -33.70
C PRO A 731 61.02 56.11 -32.53
N ALA A 732 60.61 54.88 -32.84
CA ALA A 732 60.41 53.83 -31.84
C ALA A 732 61.78 53.38 -31.30
N SER A 733 62.39 54.13 -30.39
CA SER A 733 63.63 53.73 -29.72
C SER A 733 63.44 53.64 -28.21
N GLY A 734 63.57 52.41 -27.71
CA GLY A 734 63.94 52.15 -26.33
C GLY A 734 65.41 52.49 -26.09
N GLU A 735 65.75 53.78 -26.12
CA GLU A 735 67.01 54.25 -25.56
C GLU A 735 66.77 54.86 -24.18
N GLU A 736 67.35 54.19 -23.21
CA GLU A 736 67.46 54.55 -21.81
C GLU A 736 68.03 55.96 -21.68
N TYR A 737 67.23 56.92 -21.18
CA TYR A 737 67.72 58.24 -20.80
C TYR A 737 68.72 58.08 -19.64
N ARG A 738 70.02 57.93 -19.95
CA ARG A 738 71.10 58.12 -18.97
C ARG A 738 71.14 59.59 -18.58
N VAL A 739 70.60 59.88 -17.41
CA VAL A 739 70.87 61.13 -16.70
C VAL A 739 72.37 61.14 -16.38
N LYS A 740 73.12 62.08 -16.98
CA LYS A 740 74.49 62.37 -16.54
C LYS A 740 74.43 62.94 -15.12
N PRO A 741 75.21 62.43 -14.15
CA PRO A 741 75.34 63.12 -12.88
C PRO A 741 76.06 64.45 -13.13
N VAL A 742 75.51 65.52 -12.58
CA VAL A 742 76.19 66.82 -12.49
C VAL A 742 76.92 66.80 -11.16
N ASP A 743 78.24 66.64 -11.21
CA ASP A 743 79.14 67.04 -10.14
C ASP A 743 79.32 68.56 -10.25
N ASP A 744 78.83 69.30 -9.25
CA ASP A 744 79.48 70.44 -8.58
C ASP A 744 78.64 70.88 -7.36
#